data_AF-A0A2T7PEX0-F1
#
_entry.id   AF-A0A2T7PEX0-F1
#
_cell.length_a   1.000
_cell.length_b   1.000
_cell.length_c   1.000
_cell.angle_alpha   90.00
_cell.angle_beta   90.00
_cell.angle_gamma   90.00
#
_symmetry.space_group_name_H-M   'P 1'
#
loop_
_entity.id
_entity.type
_entity.pdbx_description
1 polymer ?
#
loop_
_entity_poly.entity_id
_entity_poly.type
_entity_poly.pdbx_seq_one_letter_code
_entity_poly.pdbx_strand_id
1 'polypeptide(L)'
;MGLLSEGSPLSWEETKQYADHVRKHGIQQFINHYRKLKDRTKDVLYWGDEVEYQLVKFDDNNCRVRLALHAPEVLKALKELQEKCDSEQRTAWHPEYAEYMVEGTPGRPYGGLMAHFNLVEANMRRRRREIESILSADEVPLSLTVFPRLGTAEFTDPAYNPDPINGASCSIFFPDEAINSGHPRFKTLTRNIRQRRKEKVCINVPIFKDEKTPYPFVEDFSNLGDVTGEAQRSAKPDHIYMDCMGFGMGCCCLQVTFQACNITEARALYDQLAPICPIMLALSAASPIYRGYLSDIDTRWTVISQSVDDRTREERGLVPLKENKFRISKSRYDSIDSYLSPTSACYNDIKLTMDQEIYDQLTAEGVDVLLAQHLAHLFIRDPISVFSEKIDQNDEEDTDHFENIQSTNWQTMRFKPPPPNSNIGWRVEFRPMEAQLTDFENAAYTVFIVLLTRVILSYKLNFLIPISKVDENMKTAFKRDAVHVGQFYFRKDIITECSPAVATECCRAQCKRMDNVYKLMTISEIINGSGEFVGLVPLINTYLNNIECDVETRCTVQQYLQLIAKRASGELKTTACWIRDFVAAHPEYNKDSVVSERIAYDLLKKISQLSREEVEEPGLLPGHQTLSADTIPAAVSLAENYLNNRSPMSSVASANSELPTASN
;
A
#
# COMPACT_ATOMS: atom_id res chain seq x y z
N MET A 1 -9.25 -5.67 3.37
CA MET A 1 -8.33 -6.82 3.24
C MET A 1 -8.98 -8.18 2.88
N GLY A 2 -8.18 -9.11 2.35
CA GLY A 2 -8.59 -10.51 2.16
C GLY A 2 -8.59 -11.24 3.50
N LEU A 3 -9.61 -12.06 3.78
CA LEU A 3 -9.68 -12.82 5.02
C LEU A 3 -8.42 -13.70 5.16
N LEU A 4 -7.76 -13.60 6.31
CA LEU A 4 -6.79 -14.62 6.71
C LEU A 4 -7.56 -15.90 7.01
N SER A 5 -7.48 -16.87 6.10
CA SER A 5 -7.97 -18.20 6.37
C SER A 5 -7.07 -18.88 7.41
N GLU A 6 -7.68 -19.53 8.39
CA GLU A 6 -6.96 -20.37 9.34
C GLU A 6 -6.74 -21.76 8.73
N GLY A 7 -5.60 -22.38 9.04
CA GLY A 7 -5.25 -23.71 8.56
C GLY A 7 -3.80 -24.08 8.83
N SER A 8 -3.43 -25.30 8.46
CA SER A 8 -2.10 -25.86 8.64
C SER A 8 -1.20 -25.48 7.46
N PRO A 9 -0.19 -24.59 7.65
CA PRO A 9 0.67 -24.14 6.56
C PRO A 9 1.58 -25.24 6.05
N LEU A 10 1.69 -25.34 4.73
CA LEU A 10 2.65 -26.21 4.07
C LEU A 10 4.07 -25.62 4.13
N SER A 11 5.06 -26.51 4.20
CA SER A 11 6.47 -26.18 3.90
C SER A 11 6.64 -25.74 2.45
N TRP A 12 7.80 -25.19 2.07
CA TRP A 12 8.06 -24.87 0.67
C TRP A 12 8.08 -26.13 -0.20
N GLU A 13 8.69 -27.22 0.28
CA GLU A 13 8.81 -28.48 -0.44
C GLU A 13 7.42 -29.09 -0.76
N GLU A 14 6.47 -28.97 0.16
CA GLU A 14 5.08 -29.37 -0.04
C GLU A 14 4.33 -28.38 -0.93
N THR A 15 4.43 -27.07 -0.65
CA THR A 15 3.76 -26.00 -1.44
C THR A 15 4.14 -26.09 -2.91
N LYS A 16 5.41 -26.33 -3.22
CA LYS A 16 5.92 -26.45 -4.59
C LYS A 16 5.25 -27.58 -5.36
N GLN A 17 4.87 -28.69 -4.72
CA GLN A 17 4.21 -29.82 -5.37
C GLN A 17 2.80 -29.47 -5.87
N TYR A 18 2.14 -28.52 -5.18
CA TYR A 18 0.80 -28.05 -5.54
C TYR A 18 0.81 -26.74 -6.33
N ALA A 19 1.97 -26.20 -6.72
CA ALA A 19 2.05 -24.88 -7.35
C ALA A 19 1.25 -24.78 -8.65
N ASP A 20 1.36 -25.78 -9.54
CA ASP A 20 0.58 -25.83 -10.79
C ASP A 20 -0.91 -26.09 -10.54
N HIS A 21 -1.24 -26.89 -9.52
CA HIS A 21 -2.62 -27.13 -9.10
C HIS A 21 -3.29 -25.81 -8.67
N VAL A 22 -2.67 -25.07 -7.75
CA VAL A 22 -3.16 -23.77 -7.26
C VAL A 22 -3.29 -22.78 -8.42
N ARG A 23 -2.32 -22.70 -9.34
CA ARG A 23 -2.42 -21.82 -10.52
C ARG A 23 -3.61 -22.18 -11.39
N LYS A 24 -3.75 -23.46 -11.77
CA LYS A 24 -4.81 -23.94 -12.65
C LYS A 24 -6.20 -23.69 -12.04
N HIS A 25 -6.38 -24.07 -10.78
CA HIS A 25 -7.65 -23.88 -10.08
C HIS A 25 -7.93 -22.40 -9.81
N GLY A 26 -6.93 -21.59 -9.47
CA GLY A 26 -7.09 -20.14 -9.31
C GLY A 26 -7.55 -19.43 -10.59
N ILE A 27 -7.05 -19.84 -11.76
CA ILE A 27 -7.54 -19.32 -13.05
C ILE A 27 -8.98 -19.76 -13.32
N GLN A 28 -9.33 -21.01 -12.99
CA GLN A 28 -10.71 -21.50 -13.13
C GLN A 28 -11.68 -20.74 -12.22
N GLN A 29 -11.30 -20.50 -10.96
CA GLN A 29 -12.04 -19.66 -10.00
C GLN A 29 -12.27 -18.26 -10.57
N PHE A 30 -11.22 -17.62 -11.10
CA PHE A 30 -11.35 -16.31 -11.75
C PHE A 30 -12.33 -16.34 -12.92
N ILE A 31 -12.22 -17.31 -13.83
CA ILE A 31 -13.09 -17.40 -15.02
C ILE A 31 -14.56 -17.55 -14.60
N ASN A 32 -14.83 -18.46 -13.65
CA ASN A 32 -16.18 -18.68 -13.13
C ASN A 32 -16.75 -17.40 -12.51
N HIS A 33 -15.93 -16.72 -11.71
CA HIS A 33 -16.31 -15.48 -11.05
C HIS A 33 -16.51 -14.32 -12.04
N TYR A 34 -15.61 -14.18 -13.00
CA TYR A 34 -15.67 -13.16 -14.06
C TYR A 34 -16.93 -13.32 -14.92
N ARG A 35 -17.28 -14.53 -15.34
CA ARG A 35 -18.52 -14.78 -16.09
C ARG A 35 -19.78 -14.32 -15.35
N LYS A 36 -19.82 -14.51 -14.03
CA LYS A 36 -20.94 -14.10 -13.18
C LYS A 36 -21.06 -12.57 -13.05
N LEU A 37 -19.94 -11.84 -13.05
CA LEU A 37 -19.90 -10.44 -12.60
C LEU A 37 -19.36 -9.42 -13.60
N LYS A 38 -18.90 -9.83 -14.79
CA LYS A 38 -18.38 -8.89 -15.81
C LYS A 38 -19.41 -7.85 -16.26
N ASP A 39 -20.69 -8.21 -16.28
CA ASP A 39 -21.80 -7.34 -16.70
C ASP A 39 -22.43 -6.57 -15.52
N ARG A 40 -21.86 -6.70 -14.30
CA ARG A 40 -22.29 -5.95 -13.12
C ARG A 40 -22.08 -4.46 -13.35
N THR A 41 -23.13 -3.67 -13.11
CA THR A 41 -23.14 -2.22 -13.27
C THR A 41 -23.91 -1.54 -12.15
N LYS A 42 -23.78 -0.20 -12.05
CA LYS A 42 -24.50 0.67 -11.11
C LYS A 42 -24.09 0.45 -9.65
N ASP A 43 -22.89 -0.05 -9.42
CA ASP A 43 -22.28 0.07 -8.10
C ASP A 43 -22.06 1.55 -7.78
N VAL A 44 -22.17 1.90 -6.50
CA VAL A 44 -21.89 3.25 -6.03
C VAL A 44 -20.47 3.33 -5.48
N LEU A 45 -19.93 4.55 -5.42
CA LEU A 45 -18.64 4.80 -4.80
C LEU A 45 -18.73 4.50 -3.29
N TYR A 46 -18.11 3.39 -2.92
CA TYR A 46 -17.70 3.08 -1.56
C TYR A 46 -16.18 3.08 -1.50
N TRP A 47 -15.62 3.54 -0.39
CA TRP A 47 -14.17 3.61 -0.25
C TRP A 47 -13.75 3.56 1.22
N GLY A 48 -12.48 3.28 1.47
CA GLY A 48 -11.92 3.21 2.81
C GLY A 48 -10.41 3.25 2.77
N ASP A 49 -9.83 3.76 3.85
CA ASP A 49 -8.40 3.72 4.10
C ASP A 49 -8.00 2.51 4.97
N GLU A 50 -6.75 2.09 4.82
CA GLU A 50 -6.07 1.14 5.69
C GLU A 50 -4.83 1.86 6.24
N VAL A 51 -4.75 1.99 7.58
CA VAL A 51 -3.63 2.63 8.30
C VAL A 51 -2.98 1.61 9.21
N GLU A 52 -1.68 1.44 9.04
CA GLU A 52 -0.85 0.53 9.84
C GLU A 52 -0.16 1.31 10.97
N TYR A 53 -0.11 0.70 12.16
CA TYR A 53 0.48 1.26 13.37
C TYR A 53 1.54 0.33 13.94
N GLN A 54 2.60 0.90 14.52
CA GLN A 54 3.60 0.19 15.31
C GLN A 54 3.37 0.48 16.80
N LEU A 55 3.40 -0.58 17.62
CA LEU A 55 3.33 -0.49 19.07
C LEU A 55 4.73 -0.18 19.62
N VAL A 56 4.93 1.05 20.12
CA VAL A 56 6.23 1.53 20.59
C VAL A 56 6.22 1.69 22.11
N LYS A 57 7.20 1.10 22.78
CA LYS A 57 7.41 1.18 24.22
C LYS A 57 8.55 2.14 24.55
N PHE A 58 8.31 3.06 25.48
CA PHE A 58 9.26 4.04 25.97
C PHE A 58 9.81 3.61 27.34
N ASP A 59 11.13 3.49 27.42
CA ASP A 59 11.84 3.41 28.70
C ASP A 59 12.42 4.79 29.00
N ASP A 60 11.63 5.63 29.67
CA ASP A 60 12.00 7.01 30.01
C ASP A 60 13.18 7.09 30.99
N ASN A 61 13.41 6.04 31.80
CA ASN A 61 14.52 6.01 32.76
C ASN A 61 15.87 5.84 32.06
N ASN A 62 15.91 4.99 31.02
CA ASN A 62 17.13 4.72 30.26
C ASN A 62 17.20 5.48 28.92
N CYS A 63 16.17 6.27 28.59
CA CYS A 63 16.04 6.99 27.32
C CYS A 63 16.14 6.04 26.11
N ARG A 64 15.38 4.94 26.17
CA ARG A 64 15.33 3.91 25.12
C ARG A 64 13.92 3.74 24.57
N VAL A 65 13.84 3.33 23.31
CA VAL A 65 12.57 2.99 22.64
C VAL A 65 12.69 1.63 22.01
N ARG A 66 11.63 0.82 22.14
CA ARG A 66 11.57 -0.55 21.62
C ARG A 66 10.21 -0.82 21.00
N LEU A 67 10.12 -1.84 20.17
CA LEU A 67 8.86 -2.32 19.60
C LEU A 67 8.22 -3.37 20.52
N ALA A 68 6.98 -3.15 20.93
CA ALA A 68 6.27 -4.01 21.86
C ALA A 68 5.67 -5.22 21.13
N LEU A 69 6.09 -6.44 21.49
CA LEU A 69 5.76 -7.68 20.78
C LEU A 69 4.51 -8.36 21.36
N HIS A 70 3.36 -7.70 21.27
CA HIS A 70 2.09 -8.24 21.79
C HIS A 70 0.87 -7.73 20.99
N ALA A 71 1.04 -7.51 19.69
CA ALA A 71 -0.06 -7.14 18.80
C ALA A 71 -1.23 -8.14 18.81
N PRO A 72 -1.04 -9.48 18.88
CA PRO A 72 -2.16 -10.42 18.97
C PRO A 72 -3.07 -10.18 20.18
N GLU A 73 -2.48 -9.86 21.35
CA GLU A 73 -3.20 -9.53 22.57
C GLU A 73 -3.98 -8.23 22.41
N VAL A 74 -3.35 -7.20 21.83
CA VAL A 74 -4.00 -5.91 21.55
C VAL A 74 -5.17 -6.09 20.58
N LEU A 75 -4.99 -6.84 19.49
CA LEU A 75 -6.04 -7.12 18.51
C LEU A 75 -7.21 -7.89 19.12
N LYS A 76 -6.94 -8.83 20.01
CA LYS A 76 -8.00 -9.53 20.76
C LYS A 76 -8.80 -8.54 21.62
N ALA A 77 -8.11 -7.69 22.38
CA ALA A 77 -8.76 -6.68 23.23
C ALA A 77 -9.56 -5.65 22.40
N LEU A 78 -9.05 -5.24 21.23
CA LEU A 78 -9.75 -4.35 20.31
C LEU A 78 -11.04 -4.97 19.77
N LYS A 79 -11.02 -6.26 19.40
CA LYS A 79 -12.23 -6.99 18.97
C LYS A 79 -13.26 -7.07 20.10
N GLU A 80 -12.82 -7.37 21.32
CA GLU A 80 -13.70 -7.38 22.49
C GLU A 80 -14.30 -5.99 22.79
N LEU A 81 -13.51 -4.92 22.59
CA LEU A 81 -13.98 -3.54 22.74
C LEU A 81 -15.06 -3.21 21.70
N GLN A 82 -14.86 -3.61 20.44
CA GLN A 82 -15.84 -3.41 19.37
C GLN A 82 -17.16 -4.13 19.66
N GLU A 83 -17.10 -5.39 20.08
CA GLU A 83 -18.29 -6.19 20.42
C GLU A 83 -19.09 -5.60 21.59
N LYS A 84 -18.42 -4.98 22.57
CA LYS A 84 -19.05 -4.43 23.78
C LYS A 84 -19.55 -2.99 23.61
N CYS A 85 -18.79 -2.15 22.92
CA CYS A 85 -18.95 -0.70 22.96
C CYS A 85 -19.30 -0.06 21.62
N ASP A 86 -19.22 -0.79 20.50
CA ASP A 86 -19.41 -0.23 19.17
C ASP A 86 -20.51 -0.96 18.38
N SER A 87 -21.76 -0.74 18.80
CA SER A 87 -22.94 -1.31 18.13
C SER A 87 -23.05 -0.92 16.65
N GLU A 88 -22.37 0.16 16.24
CA GLU A 88 -22.35 0.64 14.85
C GLU A 88 -21.20 0.08 14.01
N GLN A 89 -20.22 -0.63 14.62
CA GLN A 89 -19.03 -1.17 13.95
C GLN A 89 -18.31 -0.09 13.11
N ARG A 90 -17.87 0.97 13.77
CA ARG A 90 -17.22 2.14 13.16
C ARG A 90 -15.74 1.91 12.87
N THR A 91 -15.08 0.98 13.55
CA THR A 91 -13.69 0.59 13.27
C THR A 91 -13.61 -0.90 12.96
N ALA A 92 -12.52 -1.34 12.32
CA ALA A 92 -12.17 -2.73 12.13
C ALA A 92 -10.66 -2.92 12.20
N TRP A 93 -10.23 -4.01 12.85
CA TRP A 93 -8.83 -4.26 13.22
C TRP A 93 -8.33 -5.58 12.66
N HIS A 94 -7.13 -5.55 12.10
CA HIS A 94 -6.54 -6.69 11.42
C HIS A 94 -5.07 -6.89 11.84
N PRO A 95 -4.58 -8.13 11.85
CA PRO A 95 -3.16 -8.41 12.06
C PRO A 95 -2.35 -8.05 10.82
N GLU A 96 -1.12 -7.62 11.06
CA GLU A 96 -0.11 -7.39 10.04
C GLU A 96 1.13 -8.28 10.26
N TYR A 97 2.12 -8.20 9.37
CA TYR A 97 3.29 -9.09 9.36
C TYR A 97 4.02 -9.19 10.70
N ALA A 98 4.18 -8.08 11.41
CA ALA A 98 5.00 -8.01 12.60
C ALA A 98 4.19 -8.14 13.90
N GLU A 99 4.82 -8.71 14.93
CA GLU A 99 4.23 -8.88 16.27
C GLU A 99 4.04 -7.55 17.02
N TYR A 100 4.57 -6.45 16.48
CA TYR A 100 4.39 -5.09 16.97
C TYR A 100 3.47 -4.25 16.08
N MET A 101 2.76 -4.84 15.11
CA MET A 101 1.91 -4.11 14.17
C MET A 101 0.43 -4.44 14.32
N VAL A 102 -0.39 -3.40 14.24
CA VAL A 102 -1.85 -3.50 14.09
C VAL A 102 -2.30 -2.64 12.91
N GLU A 103 -3.24 -3.14 12.11
CA GLU A 103 -3.86 -2.36 11.03
C GLU A 103 -5.29 -1.98 11.41
N GLY A 104 -5.61 -0.69 11.26
CA GLY A 104 -6.94 -0.15 11.47
C GLY A 104 -7.60 0.29 10.17
N THR A 105 -8.88 0.01 10.03
CA THR A 105 -9.75 0.41 8.91
C THR A 105 -11.06 0.99 9.46
N PRO A 106 -11.82 1.80 8.69
CA PRO A 106 -13.20 2.08 9.05
C PRO A 106 -14.00 0.78 9.00
N GLY A 107 -14.84 0.53 10.01
CA GLY A 107 -15.59 -0.73 10.13
C GLY A 107 -16.67 -0.91 9.05
N ARG A 108 -17.04 0.19 8.37
CA ARG A 108 -17.83 0.21 7.14
C ARG A 108 -17.18 1.17 6.16
N PRO A 109 -17.25 0.90 4.83
CA PRO A 109 -16.73 1.83 3.86
C PRO A 109 -17.50 3.17 3.92
N TYR A 110 -16.78 4.27 3.68
CA TYR A 110 -17.36 5.59 3.49
C TYR A 110 -18.19 5.64 2.20
N GLY A 111 -19.25 6.45 2.20
CA GLY A 111 -20.10 6.66 1.02
C GLY A 111 -19.59 7.74 0.07
N GLY A 112 -20.36 8.00 -0.99
CA GLY A 112 -19.99 8.92 -2.07
C GLY A 112 -20.30 10.40 -1.86
N LEU A 113 -21.05 10.76 -0.80
CA LEU A 113 -21.37 12.16 -0.47
C LEU A 113 -20.15 12.97 -0.03
N MET A 114 -20.15 14.29 -0.26
CA MET A 114 -19.07 15.18 0.21
C MET A 114 -18.88 15.11 1.73
N ALA A 115 -19.98 15.09 2.48
CA ALA A 115 -19.93 15.04 3.94
C ALA A 115 -19.14 13.84 4.51
N HIS A 116 -18.98 12.76 3.75
CA HIS A 116 -18.18 11.62 4.18
C HIS A 116 -16.68 11.96 4.31
N PHE A 117 -16.17 12.99 3.64
CA PHE A 117 -14.79 13.43 3.80
C PHE A 117 -14.49 13.94 5.22
N ASN A 118 -15.50 14.44 5.94
CA ASN A 118 -15.34 14.84 7.34
C ASN A 118 -15.27 13.65 8.31
N LEU A 119 -15.57 12.42 7.87
CA LEU A 119 -15.50 11.24 8.75
C LEU A 119 -14.09 10.64 8.84
N VAL A 120 -13.21 10.92 7.89
CA VAL A 120 -11.94 10.20 7.72
C VAL A 120 -11.04 10.41 8.92
N GLU A 121 -10.70 11.66 9.21
CA GLU A 121 -9.81 12.03 10.30
C GLU A 121 -10.43 11.65 11.65
N ALA A 122 -11.72 11.91 11.86
CA ALA A 122 -12.43 11.52 13.08
C ALA A 122 -12.34 10.00 13.34
N ASN A 123 -12.49 9.20 12.29
CA ASN A 123 -12.36 7.74 12.37
C ASN A 123 -10.91 7.30 12.64
N MET A 124 -9.90 7.91 12.01
CA MET A 124 -8.48 7.65 12.29
C MET A 124 -8.13 8.00 13.75
N ARG A 125 -8.57 9.16 14.23
CA ARG A 125 -8.41 9.58 15.65
C ARG A 125 -9.10 8.63 16.61
N ARG A 126 -10.26 8.11 16.23
CA ARG A 126 -10.96 7.10 17.02
C ARG A 126 -10.16 5.81 17.09
N ARG A 127 -9.67 5.31 15.95
CA ARG A 127 -8.79 4.13 15.88
C ARG A 127 -7.58 4.27 16.80
N ARG A 128 -6.87 5.40 16.74
CA ARG A 128 -5.73 5.69 17.63
C ARG A 128 -6.11 5.63 19.11
N ARG A 129 -7.20 6.31 19.50
CA ARG A 129 -7.71 6.32 20.88
C ARG A 129 -8.12 4.93 21.38
N GLU A 130 -8.71 4.11 20.51
CA GLU A 130 -9.07 2.72 20.85
C GLU A 130 -7.82 1.89 21.17
N ILE A 131 -6.76 1.98 20.35
CA ILE A 131 -5.49 1.30 20.67
C ILE A 131 -4.88 1.84 21.97
N GLU A 132 -4.79 3.16 22.12
CA GLU A 132 -4.23 3.80 23.32
C GLU A 132 -4.97 3.40 24.61
N SER A 133 -6.28 3.12 24.52
CA SER A 133 -7.07 2.69 25.69
C SER A 133 -6.71 1.29 26.19
N ILE A 134 -6.00 0.50 25.38
CA ILE A 134 -5.61 -0.90 25.66
C ILE A 134 -4.14 -0.99 26.08
N LEU A 135 -3.30 -0.14 25.50
CA LEU A 135 -1.86 -0.13 25.76
C LEU A 135 -1.53 0.31 27.19
N SER A 136 -0.35 -0.07 27.66
CA SER A 136 0.18 0.43 28.94
C SER A 136 0.61 1.91 28.82
N ALA A 137 0.78 2.59 29.96
CA ALA A 137 1.08 4.02 29.98
C ALA A 137 2.44 4.39 29.33
N ASP A 138 3.36 3.42 29.25
CA ASP A 138 4.67 3.52 28.60
C ASP A 138 4.65 3.10 27.12
N GLU A 139 3.49 2.76 26.57
CA GLU A 139 3.30 2.34 25.18
C GLU A 139 2.46 3.33 24.38
N VAL A 140 2.81 3.52 23.11
CA VAL A 140 2.14 4.44 22.19
C VAL A 140 2.00 3.81 20.81
N PRO A 141 0.83 3.87 20.17
CA PRO A 141 0.67 3.45 18.79
C PRO A 141 1.10 4.58 17.86
N LEU A 142 2.14 4.35 17.06
CA LEU A 142 2.64 5.33 16.09
C LEU A 142 2.38 4.83 14.67
N SER A 143 1.77 5.67 13.83
CA SER A 143 1.63 5.45 12.38
C SER A 143 2.95 5.79 11.67
N LEU A 144 4.01 5.08 12.08
CA LEU A 144 5.37 5.31 11.66
C LEU A 144 5.68 4.42 10.46
N THR A 145 6.17 4.98 9.35
CA THR A 145 6.53 4.15 8.21
C THR A 145 7.65 3.16 8.53
N VAL A 146 8.73 3.58 9.18
CA VAL A 146 9.84 2.69 9.55
C VAL A 146 10.33 3.00 10.96
N PHE A 147 10.52 1.97 11.79
CA PHE A 147 11.18 2.12 13.08
C PHE A 147 12.67 2.42 12.86
N PRO A 148 13.22 3.57 13.29
CA PRO A 148 14.57 4.01 12.93
C PRO A 148 15.66 2.98 13.22
N ARG A 149 15.47 2.20 14.30
CA ARG A 149 16.46 1.26 14.83
C ARG A 149 16.07 -0.21 14.67
N LEU A 150 15.20 -0.51 13.69
CA LEU A 150 14.73 -1.87 13.42
C LEU A 150 15.92 -2.80 13.16
N GLY A 151 15.97 -3.97 13.81
CA GLY A 151 17.07 -4.93 13.65
C GLY A 151 18.41 -4.51 14.27
N THR A 152 18.43 -3.48 15.12
CA THR A 152 19.59 -3.19 15.99
C THR A 152 19.48 -4.00 17.29
N ALA A 153 20.56 -4.12 18.08
CA ALA A 153 20.51 -4.86 19.33
C ALA A 153 19.38 -4.37 20.26
N GLU A 154 18.66 -5.32 20.89
CA GLU A 154 17.57 -5.06 21.85
C GLU A 154 16.44 -4.13 21.34
N PHE A 155 16.15 -4.13 20.02
CA PHE A 155 15.10 -3.25 19.46
C PHE A 155 13.66 -3.64 19.82
N THR A 156 13.44 -4.79 20.47
CA THR A 156 12.12 -5.33 20.83
C THR A 156 11.91 -5.37 22.34
N ASP A 157 10.65 -5.32 22.76
CA ASP A 157 10.21 -5.57 24.13
C ASP A 157 9.19 -6.73 24.17
N PRO A 158 9.50 -7.85 24.85
CA PRO A 158 10.78 -8.16 25.47
C PRO A 158 11.91 -8.32 24.43
N ALA A 159 13.16 -8.25 24.90
CA ALA A 159 14.34 -8.38 24.04
C ALA A 159 14.54 -9.84 23.62
N TYR A 160 14.71 -10.07 22.31
CA TYR A 160 15.03 -11.37 21.74
C TYR A 160 16.29 -11.31 20.87
N ASN A 161 16.97 -12.44 20.77
CA ASN A 161 18.13 -12.60 19.89
C ASN A 161 17.69 -13.27 18.59
N PRO A 162 18.27 -12.89 17.43
CA PRO A 162 18.02 -13.59 16.18
C PRO A 162 18.55 -15.02 16.21
N ASP A 163 17.88 -15.92 15.48
CA ASP A 163 18.36 -17.29 15.20
C ASP A 163 18.75 -17.43 13.72
N PRO A 164 20.03 -17.17 13.37
CA PRO A 164 20.50 -17.22 11.99
C PRO A 164 20.60 -18.64 11.41
N ILE A 165 20.36 -19.69 12.19
CA ILE A 165 20.53 -21.09 11.78
C ILE A 165 19.19 -21.78 11.61
N ASN A 166 18.34 -21.77 12.65
CA ASN A 166 17.10 -22.54 12.68
C ASN A 166 15.83 -21.68 12.55
N GLY A 167 15.97 -20.35 12.58
CA GLY A 167 14.85 -19.43 12.45
C GLY A 167 14.12 -19.57 11.10
N ALA A 168 12.85 -19.22 11.08
CA ALA A 168 12.06 -18.99 9.88
C ALA A 168 12.77 -18.01 8.94
N SER A 169 13.25 -16.88 9.48
CA SER A 169 14.00 -15.87 8.70
C SER A 169 15.47 -16.22 8.47
N CYS A 170 16.12 -16.93 9.40
CA CYS A 170 17.58 -17.07 9.48
C CYS A 170 18.32 -15.72 9.44
N SER A 171 17.67 -14.63 9.86
CA SER A 171 18.27 -13.30 9.88
C SER A 171 19.38 -13.22 10.92
N ILE A 172 20.39 -12.40 10.67
CA ILE A 172 21.41 -12.04 11.68
C ILE A 172 21.01 -10.82 12.53
N PHE A 173 19.87 -10.20 12.23
CA PHE A 173 19.41 -8.95 12.87
C PHE A 173 18.02 -9.06 13.49
N PHE A 174 17.12 -9.86 12.88
CA PHE A 174 15.70 -9.83 13.16
C PHE A 174 15.26 -11.14 13.85
N PRO A 175 14.83 -11.11 15.12
CA PRO A 175 14.31 -12.29 15.81
C PRO A 175 12.96 -12.70 15.25
N ASP A 176 12.69 -14.01 15.19
CA ASP A 176 11.44 -14.52 14.66
C ASP A 176 10.23 -14.23 15.56
N GLU A 177 10.47 -13.91 16.83
CA GLU A 177 9.47 -13.41 17.78
C GLU A 177 8.89 -12.07 17.35
N ALA A 178 9.61 -11.29 16.55
CA ALA A 178 9.08 -10.06 15.96
C ALA A 178 8.19 -10.33 14.72
N ILE A 179 8.10 -11.58 14.25
CA ILE A 179 7.15 -11.99 13.20
C ILE A 179 5.85 -12.42 13.88
N ASN A 180 4.72 -11.92 13.36
CA ASN A 180 3.43 -12.11 13.98
C ASN A 180 3.13 -13.58 14.28
N SER A 181 2.86 -13.87 15.55
CA SER A 181 2.62 -15.21 16.08
C SER A 181 1.15 -15.59 16.07
N GLY A 182 0.26 -14.59 16.06
CA GLY A 182 -1.19 -14.75 16.04
C GLY A 182 -1.73 -15.40 14.77
N HIS A 183 -0.97 -15.44 13.67
CA HIS A 183 -1.38 -16.13 12.46
C HIS A 183 -0.22 -16.87 11.74
N PRO A 184 -0.37 -18.18 11.43
CA PRO A 184 0.72 -19.01 10.88
C PRO A 184 1.23 -18.57 9.49
N ARG A 185 0.44 -17.78 8.76
CA ARG A 185 0.78 -17.24 7.43
C ARG A 185 2.11 -16.49 7.43
N PHE A 186 2.40 -15.64 8.42
CA PHE A 186 3.51 -14.70 8.34
C PHE A 186 4.88 -15.38 8.48
N LYS A 187 5.03 -16.28 9.45
CA LYS A 187 6.23 -17.14 9.58
C LYS A 187 6.39 -18.07 8.37
N THR A 188 5.29 -18.59 7.84
CA THR A 188 5.29 -19.43 6.63
C THR A 188 5.76 -18.68 5.40
N LEU A 189 5.24 -17.47 5.15
CA LEU A 189 5.70 -16.60 4.06
C LEU A 189 7.20 -16.33 4.17
N THR A 190 7.67 -15.96 5.35
CA THR A 190 9.10 -15.66 5.61
C THR A 190 9.99 -16.85 5.25
N ARG A 191 9.65 -18.03 5.77
CA ARG A 191 10.40 -19.27 5.51
C ARG A 191 10.33 -19.68 4.04
N ASN A 192 9.13 -19.71 3.45
CA ASN A 192 8.91 -20.24 2.11
C ASN A 192 9.52 -19.33 1.04
N ILE A 193 9.51 -17.99 1.21
CA ILE A 193 10.24 -17.07 0.31
C ILE A 193 11.73 -17.38 0.31
N ARG A 194 12.35 -17.49 1.49
CA ARG A 194 13.77 -17.81 1.62
C ARG A 194 14.12 -19.16 1.01
N GLN A 195 13.33 -20.19 1.30
CA GLN A 195 13.54 -21.54 0.76
C GLN A 195 13.35 -21.59 -0.77
N ARG A 196 12.31 -20.93 -1.30
CA ARG A 196 12.11 -20.78 -2.75
C ARG A 196 13.28 -20.07 -3.41
N ARG A 197 13.72 -18.95 -2.83
CA ARG A 197 14.83 -18.13 -3.33
C ARG A 197 16.17 -18.88 -3.28
N LYS A 198 16.31 -19.84 -2.36
CA LYS A 198 17.51 -20.64 -2.03
C LYS A 198 18.65 -19.84 -1.39
N GLU A 199 18.36 -18.62 -0.96
CA GLU A 199 19.24 -17.69 -0.26
C GLU A 199 18.33 -16.74 0.54
N LYS A 200 18.86 -16.01 1.52
CA LYS A 200 18.09 -14.97 2.19
C LYS A 200 17.67 -13.88 1.20
N VAL A 201 16.63 -13.15 1.56
CA VAL A 201 16.37 -11.88 0.91
C VAL A 201 17.54 -10.94 1.17
N CYS A 202 17.84 -10.07 0.21
CA CYS A 202 19.04 -9.25 0.25
C CYS A 202 18.64 -7.82 -0.06
N ILE A 203 18.70 -6.97 0.96
CA ILE A 203 18.30 -5.58 0.89
C ILE A 203 19.56 -4.73 1.10
N ASN A 204 19.90 -3.93 0.10
CA ASN A 204 21.00 -2.98 0.19
C ASN A 204 20.47 -1.58 -0.08
N VAL A 205 20.49 -0.73 0.95
CA VAL A 205 20.03 0.66 0.88
C VAL A 205 21.24 1.59 0.90
N PRO A 206 21.40 2.54 -0.03
CA PRO A 206 22.56 3.44 0.00
C PRO A 206 22.59 4.21 1.32
N ILE A 207 23.74 4.23 1.99
CA ILE A 207 23.91 5.00 3.23
C ILE A 207 24.03 6.50 2.89
N PHE A 208 23.49 7.37 3.74
CA PHE A 208 23.77 8.80 3.66
C PHE A 208 25.26 9.04 3.93
N LYS A 209 25.91 9.85 3.10
CA LYS A 209 27.34 10.17 3.23
C LYS A 209 27.49 11.56 3.84
N ASP A 210 27.63 11.60 5.16
CA ASP A 210 27.92 12.82 5.92
C ASP A 210 29.44 12.98 6.15
N GLU A 211 29.85 14.07 6.82
CA GLU A 211 31.24 14.49 7.01
C GLU A 211 32.16 13.40 7.59
N LYS A 212 31.63 12.56 8.49
CA LYS A 212 32.38 11.48 9.18
C LYS A 212 31.85 10.09 8.84
N THR A 213 30.95 9.95 7.88
CA THR A 213 30.55 8.61 7.43
C THR A 213 31.76 7.92 6.80
N PRO A 214 32.11 6.69 7.22
CA PRO A 214 33.22 5.96 6.61
C PRO A 214 33.06 5.84 5.10
N TYR A 215 34.16 5.99 4.36
CA TYR A 215 34.16 5.85 2.90
C TYR A 215 35.36 5.01 2.42
N PRO A 216 35.14 3.77 1.91
CA PRO A 216 33.83 3.12 1.76
C PRO A 216 33.19 2.78 3.12
N PHE A 217 31.87 2.85 3.20
CA PHE A 217 31.15 2.28 4.34
C PHE A 217 31.07 0.77 4.15
N VAL A 218 31.67 0.03 5.08
CA VAL A 218 31.71 -1.44 5.08
C VAL A 218 31.45 -1.90 6.50
N GLU A 219 30.52 -2.84 6.63
CA GLU A 219 30.14 -3.41 7.91
C GLU A 219 30.81 -4.77 8.10
N ASP A 220 31.05 -5.11 9.37
CA ASP A 220 31.58 -6.41 9.80
C ASP A 220 30.49 -7.17 10.55
N PHE A 221 30.10 -8.33 10.02
CA PHE A 221 29.07 -9.18 10.59
C PHE A 221 29.61 -10.41 11.33
N SER A 222 30.93 -10.53 11.52
CA SER A 222 31.55 -11.70 12.16
C SER A 222 30.97 -12.01 13.54
N ASN A 223 30.57 -10.96 14.27
CA ASN A 223 30.04 -11.03 15.63
C ASN A 223 28.51 -11.22 15.69
N LEU A 224 27.82 -11.24 14.55
CA LEU A 224 26.36 -11.35 14.47
C LEU A 224 25.88 -12.74 14.05
N GLY A 225 26.75 -13.75 14.09
CA GLY A 225 26.39 -15.12 13.77
C GLY A 225 26.21 -15.39 12.27
N ASP A 226 26.89 -14.64 11.39
CA ASP A 226 26.98 -14.94 9.95
C ASP A 226 27.87 -16.17 9.68
N VAL A 227 27.47 -17.33 10.21
CA VAL A 227 28.26 -18.58 10.19
C VAL A 227 28.66 -19.00 8.77
N THR A 228 27.79 -18.76 7.79
CA THR A 228 28.03 -19.12 6.38
C THR A 228 28.76 -18.02 5.59
N GLY A 229 28.98 -16.85 6.18
CA GLY A 229 29.50 -15.66 5.49
C GLY A 229 28.56 -15.10 4.40
N GLU A 230 27.28 -15.50 4.40
CA GLU A 230 26.31 -15.10 3.37
C GLU A 230 26.01 -13.60 3.45
N ALA A 231 25.87 -13.05 4.66
CA ALA A 231 25.61 -11.63 4.84
C ALA A 231 26.81 -10.81 4.35
N GLN A 232 28.04 -11.18 4.75
CA GLN A 232 29.25 -10.46 4.35
C GLN A 232 29.46 -10.46 2.82
N ARG A 233 29.12 -11.56 2.13
CA ARG A 233 29.20 -11.64 0.66
C ARG A 233 28.10 -10.87 -0.07
N SER A 234 26.95 -10.67 0.58
CA SER A 234 25.75 -10.06 -0.03
C SER A 234 25.66 -8.56 0.22
N ALA A 235 26.30 -8.06 1.28
CA ALA A 235 26.39 -6.64 1.56
C ALA A 235 27.26 -5.91 0.52
N LYS A 236 26.82 -4.73 0.11
CA LYS A 236 27.54 -3.85 -0.81
C LYS A 236 28.25 -2.75 -0.02
N PRO A 237 29.47 -2.35 -0.41
CA PRO A 237 30.07 -1.12 0.08
C PRO A 237 29.12 0.08 -0.11
N ASP A 238 29.14 1.04 0.80
CA ASP A 238 28.27 2.23 0.82
C ASP A 238 26.76 1.94 0.95
N HIS A 239 26.40 0.76 1.45
CA HIS A 239 25.00 0.39 1.67
C HIS A 239 24.78 -0.14 3.09
N ILE A 240 23.65 0.22 3.67
CA ILE A 240 23.06 -0.41 4.84
C ILE A 240 22.52 -1.77 4.39
N TYR A 241 23.04 -2.85 4.98
CA TYR A 241 22.62 -4.21 4.69
C TYR A 241 21.51 -4.69 5.63
N MET A 242 20.51 -5.36 5.07
CA MET A 242 19.37 -5.97 5.77
C MET A 242 18.99 -7.29 5.07
N ASP A 243 18.55 -8.30 5.82
CA ASP A 243 18.43 -9.68 5.32
C ASP A 243 17.14 -10.43 5.70
N CYS A 244 16.12 -9.70 6.14
CA CYS A 244 14.85 -10.25 6.62
C CYS A 244 13.64 -9.59 5.95
N MET A 245 12.57 -10.37 5.75
CA MET A 245 11.26 -9.89 5.29
C MET A 245 10.71 -8.77 6.18
N GLY A 246 10.95 -8.86 7.50
CA GLY A 246 10.52 -7.87 8.48
C GLY A 246 11.11 -6.48 8.33
N PHE A 247 12.25 -6.31 7.65
CA PHE A 247 12.74 -4.95 7.34
C PHE A 247 11.86 -4.20 6.36
N GLY A 248 11.08 -4.91 5.55
CA GLY A 248 10.14 -4.31 4.61
C GLY A 248 8.70 -4.45 5.07
N MET A 249 8.23 -5.67 5.32
CA MET A 249 6.84 -5.94 5.75
C MET A 249 6.58 -5.52 7.21
N GLY A 250 7.62 -5.23 7.99
CA GLY A 250 7.51 -4.56 9.29
C GLY A 250 7.46 -3.02 9.21
N CYS A 251 7.40 -2.46 7.99
CA CYS A 251 7.12 -1.04 7.77
C CYS A 251 5.61 -0.82 7.67
N CYS A 252 5.15 0.39 8.04
CA CYS A 252 3.76 0.79 7.87
C CYS A 252 3.51 1.55 6.56
N CYS A 253 2.26 1.55 6.10
CA CYS A 253 1.81 2.39 5.01
C CYS A 253 0.38 2.93 5.15
N LEU A 254 0.02 3.79 4.21
CA LEU A 254 -1.34 4.26 4.00
C LEU A 254 -1.85 3.70 2.67
N GLN A 255 -2.95 2.96 2.71
CA GLN A 255 -3.59 2.39 1.52
C GLN A 255 -5.01 2.91 1.41
N VAL A 256 -5.51 3.08 0.18
CA VAL A 256 -6.88 3.52 -0.07
C VAL A 256 -7.52 2.63 -1.11
N THR A 257 -8.63 2.00 -0.75
CA THR A 257 -9.43 1.18 -1.66
C THR A 257 -10.72 1.90 -2.01
N PHE A 258 -11.09 1.90 -3.28
CA PHE A 258 -12.38 2.42 -3.73
C PHE A 258 -13.04 1.48 -4.74
N GLN A 259 -14.37 1.40 -4.63
CA GLN A 259 -15.26 0.66 -5.50
C GLN A 259 -15.67 1.52 -6.68
N ALA A 260 -15.53 0.95 -7.87
CA ALA A 260 -15.98 1.57 -9.11
C ALA A 260 -17.39 1.11 -9.47
N CYS A 261 -18.05 1.84 -10.37
CA CYS A 261 -19.42 1.55 -10.80
C CYS A 261 -19.57 0.23 -11.59
N ASN A 262 -18.48 -0.26 -12.16
CA ASN A 262 -18.35 -1.50 -12.93
C ASN A 262 -16.86 -1.78 -13.24
N ILE A 263 -16.59 -2.92 -13.89
CA ILE A 263 -15.24 -3.30 -14.30
C ILE A 263 -14.54 -2.31 -15.26
N THR A 264 -15.28 -1.63 -16.13
CA THR A 264 -14.70 -0.68 -17.09
C THR A 264 -14.16 0.54 -16.36
N GLU A 265 -14.93 1.10 -15.44
CA GLU A 265 -14.49 2.21 -14.60
C GLU A 265 -13.34 1.78 -13.66
N ALA A 266 -13.39 0.57 -13.09
CA ALA A 266 -12.30 0.06 -12.27
C ALA A 266 -10.97 0.00 -13.04
N ARG A 267 -10.98 -0.53 -14.27
CA ARG A 267 -9.78 -0.58 -15.13
C ARG A 267 -9.30 0.81 -15.54
N ALA A 268 -10.23 1.73 -15.85
CA ALA A 268 -9.88 3.10 -16.15
C ALA A 268 -9.19 3.76 -14.95
N LEU A 269 -9.75 3.65 -13.74
CA LEU A 269 -9.14 4.21 -12.53
C LEU A 269 -7.78 3.57 -12.19
N TYR A 270 -7.65 2.25 -12.34
CA TYR A 270 -6.37 1.55 -12.19
C TYR A 270 -5.30 2.19 -13.10
N ASP A 271 -5.65 2.40 -14.37
CA ASP A 271 -4.71 2.93 -15.35
C ASP A 271 -4.38 4.41 -15.09
N GLN A 272 -5.40 5.24 -14.86
CA GLN A 272 -5.21 6.68 -14.67
C GLN A 272 -4.42 7.00 -13.39
N LEU A 273 -4.48 6.15 -12.37
CA LEU A 273 -3.77 6.37 -11.12
C LEU A 273 -2.34 5.83 -11.11
N ALA A 274 -1.96 4.95 -12.03
CA ALA A 274 -0.60 4.41 -12.04
C ALA A 274 0.49 5.50 -12.21
N PRO A 275 0.33 6.51 -13.10
CA PRO A 275 1.26 7.65 -13.19
C PRO A 275 1.29 8.53 -11.92
N ILE A 276 0.24 8.47 -11.09
CA ILE A 276 0.15 9.22 -9.83
C ILE A 276 0.90 8.50 -8.70
N CYS A 277 1.09 7.18 -8.77
CA CYS A 277 1.79 6.41 -7.75
C CYS A 277 3.18 6.95 -7.37
N PRO A 278 4.13 7.17 -8.30
CA PRO A 278 5.45 7.71 -7.96
C PRO A 278 5.39 9.15 -7.43
N ILE A 279 4.42 9.95 -7.86
CA ILE A 279 4.22 11.32 -7.39
C ILE A 279 3.84 11.32 -5.92
N MET A 280 2.85 10.48 -5.55
CA MET A 280 2.40 10.36 -4.16
C MET A 280 3.42 9.66 -3.26
N LEU A 281 4.21 8.72 -3.80
CA LEU A 281 5.33 8.12 -3.06
C LEU A 281 6.36 9.17 -2.66
N ALA A 282 6.78 10.03 -3.60
CA ALA A 282 7.72 11.11 -3.32
C ALA A 282 7.13 12.16 -2.36
N LEU A 283 5.87 12.55 -2.57
CA LEU A 283 5.20 13.57 -1.77
C LEU A 283 4.96 13.12 -0.31
N SER A 284 4.69 11.83 -0.10
CA SER A 284 4.44 11.25 1.23
C SER A 284 5.69 10.74 1.94
N ALA A 285 6.88 10.87 1.35
CA ALA A 285 8.14 10.29 1.85
C ALA A 285 8.34 10.42 3.37
N ALA A 286 8.54 9.29 4.07
CA ALA A 286 8.58 9.23 5.53
C ALA A 286 9.58 8.21 6.12
N SER A 287 10.51 7.67 5.33
CA SER A 287 11.43 6.61 5.78
C SER A 287 12.91 6.86 5.44
N PRO A 288 13.56 7.85 6.09
CA PRO A 288 14.95 8.19 5.81
C PRO A 288 15.98 7.38 6.62
N ILE A 289 15.55 6.58 7.61
CA ILE A 289 16.44 5.83 8.53
C ILE A 289 16.15 4.33 8.42
N TYR A 290 17.20 3.52 8.26
CA TYR A 290 17.12 2.07 8.32
C TYR A 290 18.23 1.50 9.20
N ARG A 291 17.89 0.54 10.06
CA ARG A 291 18.82 -0.20 10.92
C ARG A 291 19.77 0.69 11.75
N GLY A 292 19.29 1.86 12.19
CA GLY A 292 20.07 2.82 12.96
C GLY A 292 21.00 3.70 12.13
N TYR A 293 20.80 3.78 10.81
CA TYR A 293 21.57 4.66 9.93
C TYR A 293 20.68 5.54 9.06
N LEU A 294 21.10 6.79 8.86
CA LEU A 294 20.54 7.63 7.80
C LEU A 294 20.88 7.01 6.44
N SER A 295 19.86 6.81 5.62
CA SER A 295 19.99 6.34 4.23
C SER A 295 20.00 7.50 3.23
N ASP A 296 20.36 7.26 1.98
CA ASP A 296 20.28 8.23 0.87
C ASP A 296 19.00 8.06 0.02
N ILE A 297 17.95 7.49 0.64
CA ILE A 297 16.59 7.37 0.10
C ILE A 297 15.58 7.87 1.15
N ASP A 298 14.38 8.24 0.74
CA ASP A 298 13.35 8.75 1.68
C ASP A 298 12.08 7.90 1.75
N THR A 299 12.03 6.76 1.05
CA THR A 299 10.81 5.96 0.88
C THR A 299 11.04 4.46 1.08
N ARG A 300 10.04 3.74 1.60
CA ARG A 300 10.16 2.31 1.95
C ARG A 300 10.14 1.37 0.76
N TRP A 301 9.67 1.85 -0.41
CA TRP A 301 9.27 1.00 -1.52
C TRP A 301 10.36 0.03 -1.97
N THR A 302 11.60 0.49 -2.08
CA THR A 302 12.72 -0.38 -2.50
C THR A 302 13.10 -1.41 -1.43
N VAL A 303 12.92 -1.08 -0.15
CA VAL A 303 13.20 -1.99 0.98
C VAL A 303 12.18 -3.11 1.01
N ILE A 304 10.88 -2.78 0.97
CA ILE A 304 9.82 -3.78 0.97
C ILE A 304 9.79 -4.62 -0.32
N SER A 305 10.13 -4.03 -1.47
CA SER A 305 10.28 -4.77 -2.73
C SER A 305 11.35 -5.87 -2.61
N GLN A 306 12.49 -5.55 -2.00
CA GLN A 306 13.60 -6.49 -1.80
C GLN A 306 13.32 -7.50 -0.67
N SER A 307 12.52 -7.14 0.33
CA SER A 307 12.27 -7.98 1.52
C SER A 307 11.38 -9.19 1.24
N VAL A 308 10.64 -9.20 0.12
CA VAL A 308 9.82 -10.33 -0.32
C VAL A 308 10.14 -10.79 -1.73
N ASP A 309 11.33 -10.44 -2.24
CA ASP A 309 11.80 -10.91 -3.53
C ASP A 309 12.16 -12.39 -3.46
N ASP A 310 11.26 -13.24 -3.92
CA ASP A 310 11.42 -14.69 -3.92
C ASP A 310 12.19 -15.23 -5.13
N ARG A 311 12.60 -14.36 -6.06
CA ARG A 311 13.26 -14.77 -7.31
C ARG A 311 14.58 -15.47 -7.06
N THR A 312 14.70 -16.67 -7.59
CA THR A 312 15.95 -17.41 -7.69
C THR A 312 16.99 -16.66 -8.54
N ARG A 313 18.24 -17.10 -8.47
CA ARG A 313 19.32 -16.57 -9.31
C ARG A 313 19.03 -16.73 -10.81
N GLU A 314 18.33 -17.79 -11.21
CA GLU A 314 17.91 -18.03 -12.60
C GLU A 314 16.89 -17.00 -13.08
N GLU A 315 15.84 -16.78 -12.28
CA GLU A 315 14.77 -15.84 -12.58
C GLU A 315 15.29 -14.40 -12.66
N ARG A 316 16.26 -14.04 -11.80
CA ARG A 316 16.97 -12.74 -11.82
C ARG A 316 17.97 -12.58 -12.98
N GLY A 317 18.24 -13.62 -13.77
CA GLY A 317 19.20 -13.53 -14.87
C GLY A 317 20.67 -13.66 -14.46
N LEU A 318 20.96 -14.00 -13.20
CA LEU A 318 22.34 -14.13 -12.70
C LEU A 318 23.02 -15.43 -13.13
N VAL A 319 22.22 -16.44 -13.48
CA VAL A 319 22.67 -17.72 -14.05
C VAL A 319 21.71 -18.18 -15.17
N PRO A 320 22.09 -19.15 -16.02
CA PRO A 320 21.21 -19.69 -17.05
C PRO A 320 19.92 -20.29 -16.47
N LEU A 321 18.79 -20.07 -17.14
CA LEU A 321 17.49 -20.64 -16.76
C LEU A 321 17.48 -22.15 -17.08
N LYS A 322 17.28 -22.99 -16.05
CA LYS A 322 17.30 -24.46 -16.18
C LYS A 322 16.13 -25.13 -15.48
N GLU A 323 15.87 -24.74 -14.23
CA GLU A 323 14.84 -25.35 -13.38
C GLU A 323 13.52 -24.56 -13.41
N ASN A 324 13.60 -23.23 -13.59
CA ASN A 324 12.42 -22.36 -13.59
C ASN A 324 11.92 -22.07 -15.01
N LYS A 325 10.64 -21.70 -15.15
CA LYS A 325 10.01 -21.43 -16.46
C LYS A 325 10.32 -20.04 -17.02
N PHE A 326 10.57 -19.05 -16.15
CA PHE A 326 10.59 -17.64 -16.54
C PHE A 326 11.83 -16.88 -16.08
N ARG A 327 12.23 -15.86 -16.87
CA ARG A 327 13.04 -14.75 -16.36
C ARG A 327 12.12 -13.61 -15.96
N ILE A 328 12.32 -13.09 -14.75
CA ILE A 328 11.38 -12.16 -14.12
C ILE A 328 12.12 -10.89 -13.70
N SER A 329 11.74 -9.77 -14.31
CA SER A 329 12.42 -8.47 -14.19
C SER A 329 12.23 -7.81 -12.83
N LYS A 330 11.04 -7.93 -12.24
CA LYS A 330 10.65 -7.28 -10.98
C LYS A 330 10.39 -8.29 -9.86
N SER A 331 10.54 -7.85 -8.61
CA SER A 331 10.04 -8.61 -7.45
C SER A 331 8.52 -8.79 -7.57
N ARG A 332 7.95 -9.76 -6.84
CA ARG A 332 6.48 -9.87 -6.72
C ARG A 332 5.86 -8.68 -5.97
N TYR A 333 6.69 -7.94 -5.23
CA TYR A 333 6.36 -6.61 -4.71
C TYR A 333 7.09 -5.56 -5.55
N ASP A 334 6.39 -4.85 -6.45
CA ASP A 334 6.97 -3.78 -7.27
C ASP A 334 5.87 -2.92 -7.92
N SER A 335 6.23 -1.86 -8.62
CA SER A 335 5.34 -1.12 -9.52
C SER A 335 4.57 -2.01 -10.50
N ILE A 336 3.39 -1.56 -10.93
CA ILE A 336 2.59 -2.31 -11.93
C ILE A 336 3.36 -2.58 -13.23
N ASP A 337 2.98 -3.65 -13.92
CA ASP A 337 3.67 -4.10 -15.15
C ASP A 337 2.85 -3.84 -16.43
N SER A 338 1.57 -3.52 -16.31
CA SER A 338 0.70 -3.25 -17.46
C SER A 338 -0.54 -2.47 -17.06
N TYR A 339 -1.01 -1.62 -17.97
CA TYR A 339 -2.34 -1.07 -18.01
C TYR A 339 -3.37 -2.10 -18.44
N LEU A 340 -4.58 -1.97 -17.92
CA LEU A 340 -5.66 -2.92 -18.07
C LEU A 340 -6.65 -2.49 -19.15
N SER A 341 -6.94 -1.21 -19.35
CA SER A 341 -8.01 -0.79 -20.28
C SER A 341 -7.59 -0.94 -21.74
N PRO A 342 -8.46 -1.44 -22.64
CA PRO A 342 -8.10 -1.61 -24.06
C PRO A 342 -7.61 -0.32 -24.73
N THR A 343 -8.09 0.84 -24.28
CA THR A 343 -7.68 2.18 -24.75
C THR A 343 -6.27 2.57 -24.31
N SER A 344 -5.71 1.88 -23.32
CA SER A 344 -4.39 2.13 -22.74
C SER A 344 -3.30 1.26 -23.36
N ALA A 345 -3.66 0.36 -24.30
CA ALA A 345 -2.75 -0.65 -24.86
C ALA A 345 -1.42 -0.09 -25.38
N CYS A 346 -1.43 1.11 -25.97
CA CYS A 346 -0.21 1.72 -26.52
C CYS A 346 0.80 2.13 -25.46
N TYR A 347 0.36 2.36 -24.22
CA TYR A 347 1.24 2.72 -23.12
C TYR A 347 1.89 1.51 -22.44
N ASN A 348 1.49 0.28 -22.80
CA ASN A 348 2.18 -0.95 -22.40
C ASN A 348 3.41 -1.18 -23.28
N ASP A 349 4.47 -0.43 -23.03
CA ASP A 349 5.69 -0.38 -23.86
C ASP A 349 6.83 -1.28 -23.35
N ILE A 350 6.60 -2.00 -22.25
CA ILE A 350 7.55 -2.99 -21.71
C ILE A 350 7.15 -4.41 -22.11
N LYS A 351 8.14 -5.29 -22.27
CA LYS A 351 7.88 -6.71 -22.52
C LYS A 351 7.36 -7.37 -21.25
N LEU A 352 6.10 -7.79 -21.26
CA LEU A 352 5.47 -8.52 -20.17
C LEU A 352 5.86 -10.00 -20.21
N THR A 353 6.50 -10.50 -19.15
CA THR A 353 6.68 -11.95 -18.95
C THR A 353 5.36 -12.55 -18.48
N MET A 354 4.79 -13.50 -19.21
CA MET A 354 3.48 -14.09 -18.87
C MET A 354 3.44 -15.58 -19.20
N ASP A 355 2.56 -16.32 -18.54
CA ASP A 355 2.28 -17.72 -18.89
C ASP A 355 1.34 -17.79 -20.09
N GLN A 356 1.86 -18.26 -21.24
CA GLN A 356 1.11 -18.30 -22.49
C GLN A 356 -0.11 -19.22 -22.42
N GLU A 357 -0.03 -20.34 -21.69
CA GLU A 357 -1.15 -21.28 -21.57
C GLU A 357 -2.32 -20.65 -20.80
N ILE A 358 -2.01 -19.92 -19.73
CA ILE A 358 -3.01 -19.18 -18.96
C ILE A 358 -3.64 -18.06 -19.79
N TYR A 359 -2.81 -17.32 -20.54
CA TYR A 359 -3.31 -16.27 -21.45
C TYR A 359 -4.27 -16.85 -22.52
N ASP A 360 -3.89 -17.96 -23.15
CA ASP A 360 -4.70 -18.61 -24.18
C ASP A 360 -6.03 -19.13 -23.58
N GLN A 361 -6.00 -19.70 -22.37
CA GLN A 361 -7.20 -20.13 -21.64
C GLN A 361 -8.12 -18.95 -21.33
N LEU A 362 -7.61 -17.86 -20.76
CA LEU A 362 -8.41 -16.69 -20.39
C LEU A 362 -9.07 -16.04 -21.63
N THR A 363 -8.33 -15.92 -22.73
CA THR A 363 -8.84 -15.34 -23.96
C THR A 363 -9.87 -16.22 -24.66
N ALA A 364 -9.67 -17.55 -24.66
CA ALA A 364 -10.67 -18.50 -25.13
C ALA A 364 -11.99 -18.40 -24.36
N GLU A 365 -11.91 -18.02 -23.08
CA GLU A 365 -13.06 -17.83 -22.19
C GLU A 365 -13.67 -16.42 -22.22
N GLY A 366 -13.25 -15.59 -23.17
CA GLY A 366 -13.82 -14.27 -23.44
C GLY A 366 -13.32 -13.17 -22.49
N VAL A 367 -12.24 -13.40 -21.75
CA VAL A 367 -11.49 -12.33 -21.07
C VAL A 367 -10.72 -11.56 -22.14
N ASP A 368 -10.83 -10.23 -22.16
CA ASP A 368 -10.15 -9.45 -23.20
C ASP A 368 -8.63 -9.44 -23.03
N VAL A 369 -7.94 -9.10 -24.12
CA VAL A 369 -6.49 -9.25 -24.29
C VAL A 369 -5.68 -8.65 -23.13
N LEU A 370 -5.93 -7.40 -22.73
CA LEU A 370 -5.08 -6.76 -21.73
C LEU A 370 -5.33 -7.28 -20.32
N LEU A 371 -6.59 -7.60 -19.99
CA LEU A 371 -6.90 -8.22 -18.70
C LEU A 371 -6.34 -9.64 -18.63
N ALA A 372 -6.41 -10.40 -19.72
CA ALA A 372 -5.80 -11.73 -19.82
C ALA A 372 -4.27 -11.67 -19.68
N GLN A 373 -3.60 -10.70 -20.32
CA GLN A 373 -2.16 -10.47 -20.17
C GLN A 373 -1.77 -10.15 -18.73
N HIS A 374 -2.51 -9.27 -18.08
CA HIS A 374 -2.27 -8.91 -16.69
C HIS A 374 -2.34 -10.14 -15.76
N LEU A 375 -3.42 -10.94 -15.87
CA LEU A 375 -3.58 -12.14 -15.04
C LEU A 375 -2.53 -13.21 -15.34
N ALA A 376 -2.24 -13.45 -16.62
CA ALA A 376 -1.19 -14.38 -17.03
C ALA A 376 0.21 -13.95 -16.55
N HIS A 377 0.43 -12.64 -16.36
CA HIS A 377 1.64 -12.12 -15.72
C HIS A 377 1.66 -12.38 -14.20
N LEU A 378 0.57 -12.10 -13.48
CA LEU A 378 0.52 -12.35 -12.03
C LEU A 378 0.76 -13.83 -11.70
N PHE A 379 0.27 -14.73 -12.55
CA PHE A 379 0.35 -16.19 -12.40
C PHE A 379 1.68 -16.80 -12.88
N ILE A 380 2.68 -15.99 -13.25
CA ILE A 380 4.06 -16.51 -13.38
C ILE A 380 4.70 -16.83 -12.02
N ARG A 381 4.09 -16.34 -10.93
CA ARG A 381 4.56 -16.55 -9.56
C ARG A 381 4.10 -17.90 -9.02
N ASP A 382 4.92 -18.48 -8.16
CA ASP A 382 4.48 -19.60 -7.33
C ASP A 382 3.64 -19.10 -6.14
N PRO A 383 2.66 -19.90 -5.68
CA PRO A 383 2.06 -19.68 -4.38
C PRO A 383 3.12 -19.90 -3.29
N ILE A 384 3.07 -19.08 -2.24
CA ILE A 384 4.09 -19.09 -1.17
C ILE A 384 3.51 -19.53 0.17
N SER A 385 2.21 -19.38 0.37
CA SER A 385 1.51 -19.79 1.59
C SER A 385 0.23 -20.51 1.22
N VAL A 386 0.25 -21.84 1.28
CA VAL A 386 -0.91 -22.70 1.05
C VAL A 386 -1.20 -23.46 2.33
N PHE A 387 -2.48 -23.61 2.68
CA PHE A 387 -2.93 -24.42 3.80
C PHE A 387 -3.41 -25.78 3.30
N SER A 388 -3.08 -26.85 4.04
CA SER A 388 -3.41 -28.22 3.64
C SER A 388 -4.92 -28.44 3.41
N GLU A 389 -5.74 -27.76 4.20
CA GLU A 389 -7.20 -27.79 4.20
C GLU A 389 -7.80 -27.05 3.00
N LYS A 390 -6.98 -26.26 2.30
CA LYS A 390 -7.37 -25.43 1.16
C LYS A 390 -6.76 -25.91 -0.15
N ILE A 391 -6.19 -27.11 -0.20
CA ILE A 391 -5.65 -27.69 -1.46
C ILE A 391 -6.79 -27.94 -2.45
N ASP A 392 -7.85 -28.61 -2.01
CA ASP A 392 -9.03 -28.90 -2.81
C ASP A 392 -10.16 -27.94 -2.41
N GLN A 393 -10.72 -27.24 -3.40
CA GLN A 393 -11.75 -26.21 -3.21
C GLN A 393 -12.82 -26.34 -4.29
N ASN A 394 -13.98 -25.71 -4.08
CA ASN A 394 -15.01 -25.62 -5.10
C ASN A 394 -14.75 -24.39 -5.99
N ASP A 395 -14.25 -24.59 -7.20
CA ASP A 395 -13.90 -23.49 -8.11
C ASP A 395 -15.10 -22.62 -8.56
N GLU A 396 -16.34 -23.04 -8.30
CA GLU A 396 -17.53 -22.24 -8.60
C GLU A 396 -17.93 -21.29 -7.47
N GLU A 397 -17.48 -21.56 -6.24
CA GLU A 397 -17.90 -20.88 -5.01
C GLU A 397 -16.73 -20.16 -4.33
N ASP A 398 -15.57 -20.81 -4.28
CA ASP A 398 -14.38 -20.34 -3.60
C ASP A 398 -13.47 -19.52 -4.52
N THR A 399 -12.61 -18.69 -3.91
CA THR A 399 -11.62 -17.87 -4.64
C THR A 399 -10.24 -17.91 -3.99
N ASP A 400 -10.01 -18.77 -3.00
CA ASP A 400 -8.77 -18.73 -2.21
C ASP A 400 -7.53 -19.09 -3.05
N HIS A 401 -7.64 -19.93 -4.08
CA HIS A 401 -6.51 -20.22 -4.99
C HIS A 401 -6.17 -19.02 -5.86
N PHE A 402 -7.17 -18.30 -6.37
CA PHE A 402 -6.95 -17.04 -7.06
C PHE A 402 -6.32 -15.99 -6.12
N GLU A 403 -6.90 -15.82 -4.94
CA GLU A 403 -6.41 -14.88 -3.91
C GLU A 403 -5.02 -15.27 -3.40
N ASN A 404 -4.61 -16.54 -3.46
CA ASN A 404 -3.25 -16.96 -3.10
C ASN A 404 -2.21 -16.21 -3.93
N ILE A 405 -2.40 -16.18 -5.25
CA ILE A 405 -1.51 -15.50 -6.20
C ILE A 405 -1.76 -13.98 -6.19
N GLN A 406 -3.03 -13.56 -6.22
CA GLN A 406 -3.39 -12.15 -6.28
C GLN A 406 -2.95 -11.38 -5.03
N SER A 407 -3.21 -11.89 -3.83
CA SER A 407 -2.86 -11.22 -2.56
C SER A 407 -1.35 -11.14 -2.33
N THR A 408 -0.57 -11.95 -3.03
CA THR A 408 0.90 -12.02 -2.90
C THR A 408 1.63 -11.45 -4.13
N ASN A 409 0.91 -10.84 -5.07
CA ASN A 409 1.48 -9.84 -5.97
C ASN A 409 1.13 -8.46 -5.38
N TRP A 410 2.13 -7.80 -4.80
CA TRP A 410 1.97 -6.55 -4.07
C TRP A 410 2.43 -5.37 -4.93
N GLN A 411 1.50 -4.82 -5.72
CA GLN A 411 1.84 -3.74 -6.65
C GLN A 411 1.50 -2.33 -6.13
N THR A 412 1.93 -1.28 -6.83
CA THR A 412 1.54 0.12 -6.52
C THR A 412 0.03 0.35 -6.66
N MET A 413 -0.59 -0.34 -7.62
CA MET A 413 -2.04 -0.45 -7.77
C MET A 413 -2.43 -1.91 -7.72
N ARG A 414 -3.60 -2.21 -7.14
CA ARG A 414 -4.20 -3.54 -7.21
C ARG A 414 -5.60 -3.46 -7.80
N PHE A 415 -5.85 -4.24 -8.84
CA PHE A 415 -7.19 -4.45 -9.40
C PHE A 415 -7.86 -5.60 -8.65
N LYS A 416 -8.96 -5.35 -7.96
CA LYS A 416 -9.58 -6.31 -7.03
C LYS A 416 -10.93 -6.77 -7.58
N PRO A 417 -11.04 -8.04 -8.00
CA PRO A 417 -12.35 -8.63 -8.28
C PRO A 417 -13.29 -8.54 -7.07
N PRO A 418 -14.60 -8.60 -7.30
CA PRO A 418 -15.57 -8.78 -6.23
C PRO A 418 -15.22 -10.02 -5.37
N PRO A 419 -15.43 -9.97 -4.04
CA PRO A 419 -15.41 -11.17 -3.21
C PRO A 419 -16.61 -12.08 -3.54
N PRO A 420 -16.47 -13.41 -3.44
CA PRO A 420 -17.59 -14.33 -3.61
C PRO A 420 -18.69 -14.03 -2.58
N ASN A 421 -19.95 -14.23 -2.99
CA ASN A 421 -21.13 -14.13 -2.13
C ASN A 421 -21.26 -12.80 -1.35
N SER A 422 -20.82 -11.69 -1.95
CA SER A 422 -20.88 -10.35 -1.34
C SER A 422 -21.54 -9.32 -2.27
N ASN A 423 -22.00 -8.21 -1.67
CA ASN A 423 -22.49 -7.06 -2.43
C ASN A 423 -21.37 -6.10 -2.87
N ILE A 424 -20.11 -6.42 -2.58
CA ILE A 424 -18.95 -5.60 -2.93
C ILE A 424 -18.66 -5.76 -4.43
N GLY A 425 -18.47 -4.64 -5.13
CA GLY A 425 -18.21 -4.58 -6.57
C GLY A 425 -16.73 -4.67 -6.95
N TRP A 426 -16.45 -4.31 -8.20
CA TRP A 426 -15.09 -4.20 -8.72
C TRP A 426 -14.38 -3.02 -8.04
N ARG A 427 -13.19 -3.27 -7.49
CA ARG A 427 -12.43 -2.26 -6.74
C ARG A 427 -11.04 -2.08 -7.32
N VAL A 428 -10.44 -0.95 -6.99
CA VAL A 428 -9.01 -0.78 -7.10
C VAL A 428 -8.45 -0.22 -5.80
N GLU A 429 -7.18 -0.48 -5.56
CA GLU A 429 -6.49 -0.12 -4.31
C GLU A 429 -5.19 0.60 -4.66
N PHE A 430 -5.03 1.80 -4.11
CA PHE A 430 -3.88 2.68 -4.23
C PHE A 430 -2.97 2.47 -3.03
N ARG A 431 -1.76 1.95 -3.27
CA ARG A 431 -0.86 1.38 -2.25
C ARG A 431 0.50 2.07 -2.00
N PRO A 432 0.95 3.09 -2.77
CA PRO A 432 2.32 3.57 -2.64
C PRO A 432 2.57 4.44 -1.41
N MET A 433 1.54 5.08 -0.84
CA MET A 433 1.74 6.13 0.16
C MET A 433 2.38 5.61 1.44
N GLU A 434 3.29 6.40 1.99
CA GLU A 434 3.92 6.16 3.28
C GLU A 434 2.93 6.54 4.41
N ALA A 435 2.98 5.85 5.54
CA ALA A 435 2.21 6.26 6.72
C ALA A 435 2.79 7.57 7.29
N GLN A 436 1.90 8.49 7.68
CA GLN A 436 2.25 9.80 8.23
C GLN A 436 2.08 9.85 9.75
N LEU A 437 2.71 10.84 10.40
CA LEU A 437 2.80 10.89 11.87
C LEU A 437 1.46 11.20 12.54
N THR A 438 0.63 12.02 11.90
CA THR A 438 -0.67 12.47 12.44
C THR A 438 -1.85 11.93 11.64
N ASP A 439 -3.00 11.83 12.30
CA ASP A 439 -4.26 11.44 11.65
C ASP A 439 -4.72 12.49 10.63
N PHE A 440 -4.42 13.79 10.87
CA PHE A 440 -4.66 14.88 9.91
C PHE A 440 -3.92 14.66 8.59
N GLU A 441 -2.63 14.31 8.62
CA GLU A 441 -1.85 14.07 7.41
C GLU A 441 -2.33 12.84 6.64
N ASN A 442 -2.60 11.73 7.34
CA ASN A 442 -3.11 10.51 6.72
C ASN A 442 -4.49 10.74 6.09
N ALA A 443 -5.37 11.48 6.77
CA ALA A 443 -6.65 11.90 6.22
C ALA A 443 -6.48 12.80 4.99
N ALA A 444 -5.54 13.76 5.02
CA ALA A 444 -5.30 14.67 3.90
C ALA A 444 -4.92 13.91 2.62
N TYR A 445 -3.98 12.97 2.70
CA TYR A 445 -3.58 12.14 1.56
C TYR A 445 -4.71 11.22 1.07
N THR A 446 -5.48 10.66 2.00
CA THR A 446 -6.64 9.81 1.70
C THR A 446 -7.73 10.59 0.95
N VAL A 447 -8.11 11.76 1.48
CA VAL A 447 -9.13 12.63 0.87
C VAL A 447 -8.67 13.13 -0.49
N PHE A 448 -7.39 13.49 -0.63
CA PHE A 448 -6.84 13.93 -1.91
C PHE A 448 -6.95 12.87 -3.00
N ILE A 449 -6.56 11.62 -2.72
CA ILE A 449 -6.59 10.59 -3.76
C ILE A 449 -8.03 10.26 -4.17
N VAL A 450 -8.97 10.25 -3.23
CA VAL A 450 -10.39 10.02 -3.50
C VAL A 450 -11.00 11.18 -4.27
N LEU A 451 -10.70 12.44 -3.92
CA LEU A 451 -11.14 13.59 -4.71
C LEU A 451 -10.56 13.55 -6.12
N LEU A 452 -9.29 13.15 -6.26
CA LEU A 452 -8.64 13.03 -7.57
C LEU A 452 -9.35 11.99 -8.45
N THR A 453 -9.79 10.84 -7.91
CA THR A 453 -10.57 9.87 -8.72
C THR A 453 -11.86 10.48 -9.25
N ARG A 454 -12.55 11.29 -8.42
CA ARG A 454 -13.78 11.98 -8.82
C ARG A 454 -13.54 13.01 -9.91
N VAL A 455 -12.44 13.76 -9.80
CA VAL A 455 -12.01 14.74 -10.82
C VAL A 455 -11.64 14.03 -12.12
N ILE A 456 -10.88 12.94 -12.06
CA ILE A 456 -10.53 12.12 -13.23
C ILE A 456 -11.79 11.69 -13.98
N LEU A 457 -12.78 11.13 -13.28
CA LEU A 457 -14.01 10.63 -13.90
C LEU A 457 -14.90 11.77 -14.42
N SER A 458 -15.04 12.84 -13.65
CA SER A 458 -15.94 13.96 -13.97
C SER A 458 -15.43 14.80 -15.13
N TYR A 459 -14.12 15.05 -15.19
CA TYR A 459 -13.48 15.82 -16.26
C TYR A 459 -12.88 14.94 -17.35
N LYS A 460 -13.01 13.62 -17.24
CA LYS A 460 -12.46 12.63 -18.18
C LYS A 460 -10.97 12.89 -18.43
N LEU A 461 -10.23 13.07 -17.35
CA LEU A 461 -8.80 13.36 -17.41
C LEU A 461 -8.04 12.14 -17.92
N ASN A 462 -6.93 12.42 -18.61
CA ASN A 462 -5.99 11.40 -19.06
C ASN A 462 -4.61 11.69 -18.48
N PHE A 463 -4.05 10.77 -17.70
CA PHE A 463 -2.71 10.83 -17.12
C PHE A 463 -1.76 9.82 -17.74
N LEU A 464 -2.23 8.97 -18.66
CA LEU A 464 -1.46 7.87 -19.22
C LEU A 464 -0.17 8.35 -19.88
N ILE A 465 0.91 7.68 -19.50
CA ILE A 465 2.27 7.75 -20.05
C ILE A 465 2.78 6.30 -20.19
N PRO A 466 3.83 6.04 -20.98
CA PRO A 466 4.33 4.67 -21.12
C PRO A 466 4.75 4.06 -19.77
N ILE A 467 4.50 2.77 -19.54
CA ILE A 467 4.84 2.05 -18.29
C ILE A 467 6.33 2.17 -17.98
N SER A 468 7.21 2.14 -19.00
CA SER A 468 8.64 2.37 -18.79
C SER A 468 8.95 3.70 -18.10
N LYS A 469 8.14 4.75 -18.35
CA LYS A 469 8.26 6.06 -17.72
C LYS A 469 7.66 6.10 -16.31
N VAL A 470 6.62 5.32 -16.05
CA VAL A 470 6.15 5.09 -14.67
C VAL A 470 7.25 4.41 -13.83
N ASP A 471 7.94 3.41 -14.39
CA ASP A 471 9.06 2.73 -13.74
C ASP A 471 10.27 3.67 -13.49
N GLU A 472 10.61 4.53 -14.45
CA GLU A 472 11.62 5.59 -14.28
C GLU A 472 11.22 6.58 -13.18
N ASN A 473 9.94 6.95 -13.11
CA ASN A 473 9.41 7.81 -12.06
C ASN A 473 9.49 7.15 -10.68
N MET A 474 9.20 5.86 -10.55
CA MET A 474 9.35 5.14 -9.29
C MET A 474 10.80 5.19 -8.79
N LYS A 475 11.77 4.95 -9.67
CA LYS A 475 13.21 5.08 -9.32
C LYS A 475 13.59 6.49 -8.90
N THR A 476 12.92 7.51 -9.44
CA THR A 476 13.12 8.90 -9.03
C THR A 476 12.50 9.17 -7.67
N ALA A 477 11.30 8.66 -7.41
CA ALA A 477 10.57 8.84 -6.15
C ALA A 477 11.33 8.31 -4.92
N PHE A 478 12.17 7.28 -5.09
CA PHE A 478 12.94 6.72 -3.97
C PHE A 478 14.03 7.66 -3.46
N LYS A 479 14.55 8.54 -4.33
CA LYS A 479 15.73 9.34 -4.02
C LYS A 479 15.45 10.30 -2.87
N ARG A 480 16.50 10.60 -2.10
CA ARG A 480 16.45 11.65 -1.08
C ARG A 480 15.97 12.97 -1.69
N ASP A 481 15.02 13.59 -1.02
CA ASP A 481 14.39 14.87 -1.35
C ASP A 481 13.73 14.92 -2.75
N ALA A 482 13.33 13.77 -3.30
CA ALA A 482 12.75 13.67 -4.63
C ALA A 482 11.52 14.57 -4.86
N VAL A 483 10.79 14.92 -3.79
CA VAL A 483 9.67 15.86 -3.86
C VAL A 483 10.09 17.25 -4.35
N HIS A 484 11.28 17.74 -3.96
CA HIS A 484 11.75 19.09 -4.28
C HIS A 484 12.76 19.11 -5.41
N VAL A 485 13.65 18.11 -5.48
CA VAL A 485 14.73 18.07 -6.49
C VAL A 485 14.45 17.12 -7.66
N GLY A 486 13.45 16.24 -7.53
CA GLY A 486 13.10 15.28 -8.56
C GLY A 486 12.30 15.89 -9.70
N GLN A 487 12.48 15.32 -10.90
CA GLN A 487 11.62 15.57 -12.05
C GLN A 487 11.01 14.26 -12.52
N PHE A 488 9.71 14.30 -12.79
CA PHE A 488 8.90 13.13 -13.10
C PHE A 488 8.28 13.30 -14.48
N TYR A 489 8.30 12.24 -15.28
CA TYR A 489 7.55 12.21 -16.52
C TYR A 489 6.07 12.31 -16.21
N PHE A 490 5.42 13.34 -16.71
CA PHE A 490 4.00 13.57 -16.53
C PHE A 490 3.38 14.06 -17.82
N ARG A 491 2.11 13.72 -18.03
CA ARG A 491 1.39 14.07 -19.25
C ARG A 491 1.20 15.59 -19.34
N LYS A 492 1.53 16.17 -20.51
CA LYS A 492 1.43 17.62 -20.76
C LYS A 492 -0.01 18.09 -20.83
N ASP A 493 -0.81 17.36 -21.62
CA ASP A 493 -2.20 17.65 -21.87
C ASP A 493 -3.08 16.54 -21.29
N ILE A 494 -3.79 16.91 -20.23
CA ILE A 494 -4.58 16.00 -19.40
C ILE A 494 -6.08 16.18 -19.62
N ILE A 495 -6.51 17.22 -20.34
CA ILE A 495 -7.92 17.44 -20.68
C ILE A 495 -8.17 16.79 -22.04
N THR A 496 -9.18 15.94 -22.12
CA THR A 496 -9.49 15.28 -23.38
C THR A 496 -10.52 16.08 -24.16
N GLU A 497 -10.18 16.54 -25.39
CA GLU A 497 -11.16 17.15 -26.31
C GLU A 497 -12.20 16.14 -26.86
N CYS A 498 -12.01 14.83 -26.64
CA CYS A 498 -12.79 13.77 -27.28
C CYS A 498 -13.49 12.83 -26.29
N SER A 499 -14.83 12.81 -26.32
CA SER A 499 -15.69 11.86 -25.60
C SER A 499 -15.62 10.41 -26.15
N PRO A 500 -16.14 9.40 -25.41
CA PRO A 500 -15.58 8.03 -25.37
C PRO A 500 -15.59 7.23 -26.67
N ALA A 501 -16.47 7.52 -27.64
CA ALA A 501 -16.50 6.77 -28.90
C ALA A 501 -15.40 7.21 -29.88
N VAL A 502 -15.04 8.51 -29.88
CA VAL A 502 -14.01 9.09 -30.79
C VAL A 502 -12.61 8.96 -30.20
N ALA A 503 -12.50 8.85 -28.87
CA ALA A 503 -11.24 8.55 -28.20
C ALA A 503 -10.61 7.23 -28.71
N THR A 504 -11.40 6.21 -29.03
CA THR A 504 -10.88 4.91 -29.52
C THR A 504 -10.19 5.02 -30.88
N GLU A 505 -10.68 5.88 -31.77
CA GLU A 505 -10.11 6.08 -33.11
C GLU A 505 -8.94 7.07 -33.08
N CYS A 506 -9.03 8.10 -32.23
CA CYS A 506 -7.94 9.04 -31.96
C CYS A 506 -6.76 8.36 -31.23
N CYS A 507 -7.02 7.47 -30.27
CA CYS A 507 -6.00 6.69 -29.56
C CYS A 507 -5.25 5.74 -30.50
N ARG A 508 -5.94 5.11 -31.47
CA ARG A 508 -5.29 4.30 -32.52
C ARG A 508 -4.33 5.13 -33.40
N ALA A 509 -4.66 6.40 -33.67
CA ALA A 509 -3.77 7.32 -34.37
C ALA A 509 -2.60 7.81 -33.48
N GLN A 510 -2.84 7.99 -32.17
CA GLN A 510 -1.85 8.44 -31.18
C GLN A 510 -0.76 7.40 -30.85
N CYS A 511 -1.00 6.09 -31.07
CA CYS A 511 0.05 5.06 -30.92
C CYS A 511 1.33 5.36 -31.73
N LYS A 512 1.24 6.21 -32.77
CA LYS A 512 2.38 6.57 -33.63
C LYS A 512 3.21 7.77 -33.12
N ARG A 513 2.78 8.49 -32.07
CA ARG A 513 3.43 9.71 -31.56
C ARG A 513 3.32 9.85 -30.03
N MET A 514 3.84 8.87 -29.29
CA MET A 514 3.77 8.88 -27.82
C MET A 514 4.83 9.77 -27.16
N ASP A 515 5.99 9.97 -27.78
CA ASP A 515 7.11 10.70 -27.14
C ASP A 515 6.82 12.18 -26.86
N ASN A 516 5.79 12.77 -27.48
CA ASN A 516 5.46 14.18 -27.28
C ASN A 516 4.31 14.41 -26.28
N VAL A 517 3.67 13.36 -25.74
CA VAL A 517 2.50 13.51 -24.86
C VAL A 517 2.86 13.80 -23.40
N TYR A 518 4.12 13.62 -23.00
CA TYR A 518 4.62 13.83 -21.64
C TYR A 518 5.89 14.69 -21.62
N LYS A 519 6.13 15.38 -20.49
CA LYS A 519 7.40 16.07 -20.18
C LYS A 519 7.83 15.76 -18.76
N LEU A 520 9.08 16.07 -18.45
CA LEU A 520 9.54 16.15 -17.08
C LEU A 520 8.89 17.37 -16.40
N MET A 521 8.33 17.15 -15.21
CA MET A 521 7.77 18.17 -14.34
C MET A 521 8.22 17.88 -12.90
N THR A 522 8.42 18.94 -12.11
CA THR A 522 8.58 18.84 -10.66
C THR A 522 7.26 18.44 -10.00
N ILE A 523 7.31 17.93 -8.77
CA ILE A 523 6.08 17.64 -8.01
C ILE A 523 5.26 18.93 -7.81
N SER A 524 5.92 20.08 -7.59
CA SER A 524 5.21 21.36 -7.47
C SER A 524 4.43 21.72 -8.73
N GLU A 525 5.03 21.57 -9.91
CA GLU A 525 4.33 21.84 -11.17
C GLU A 525 3.13 20.91 -11.36
N ILE A 526 3.26 19.62 -10.99
CA ILE A 526 2.16 18.65 -11.10
C ILE A 526 1.04 18.97 -10.10
N ILE A 527 1.37 19.26 -8.84
CA ILE A 527 0.40 19.46 -7.76
C ILE A 527 -0.21 20.86 -7.80
N ASN A 528 0.63 21.90 -7.85
CA ASN A 528 0.24 23.31 -7.74
C ASN A 528 -0.01 23.98 -9.09
N GLY A 529 0.51 23.40 -10.17
CA GLY A 529 0.46 23.99 -11.50
C GLY A 529 1.66 24.87 -11.83
N SER A 530 1.65 25.42 -13.03
CA SER A 530 2.64 26.34 -13.58
C SER A 530 1.97 27.25 -14.62
N GLY A 531 2.74 28.08 -15.32
CA GLY A 531 2.21 28.85 -16.45
C GLY A 531 1.71 27.98 -17.62
N GLU A 532 2.14 26.72 -17.72
CA GLU A 532 1.81 25.81 -18.82
C GLU A 532 0.92 24.62 -18.41
N PHE A 533 0.79 24.34 -17.11
CA PHE A 533 0.07 23.18 -16.60
C PHE A 533 -0.84 23.59 -15.45
N VAL A 534 -2.09 23.12 -15.46
CA VAL A 534 -3.14 23.58 -14.52
C VAL A 534 -2.86 23.20 -13.07
N GLY A 535 -2.23 22.06 -12.80
CA GLY A 535 -2.02 21.53 -11.45
C GLY A 535 -3.21 20.72 -10.92
N LEU A 536 -2.94 19.68 -10.14
CA LEU A 536 -3.96 18.81 -9.56
C LEU A 536 -4.79 19.49 -8.46
N VAL A 537 -4.18 20.28 -7.58
CA VAL A 537 -4.88 21.03 -6.53
C VAL A 537 -5.82 22.09 -7.13
N PRO A 538 -5.39 22.91 -8.12
CA PRO A 538 -6.30 23.80 -8.84
C PRO A 538 -7.48 23.08 -9.53
N LEU A 539 -7.26 21.90 -10.12
CA LEU A 539 -8.34 21.09 -10.70
C LEU A 539 -9.34 20.61 -9.65
N ILE A 540 -8.87 20.10 -8.51
CA ILE A 540 -9.73 19.69 -7.40
C ILE A 540 -10.53 20.88 -6.88
N ASN A 541 -9.91 22.05 -6.72
CA ASN A 541 -10.62 23.26 -6.32
C ASN A 541 -11.70 23.68 -7.33
N THR A 542 -11.41 23.57 -8.62
CA THR A 542 -12.39 23.85 -9.67
C THR A 542 -13.56 22.86 -9.58
N TYR A 543 -13.28 21.58 -9.36
CA TYR A 543 -14.31 20.57 -9.15
C TYR A 543 -15.18 20.91 -7.95
N LEU A 544 -14.58 21.16 -6.78
CA LEU A 544 -15.28 21.50 -5.53
C LEU A 544 -16.16 22.75 -5.64
N ASN A 545 -15.79 23.73 -6.47
CA ASN A 545 -16.59 24.93 -6.71
C ASN A 545 -17.81 24.68 -7.61
N ASN A 546 -17.82 23.59 -8.39
CA ASN A 546 -18.88 23.26 -9.36
C ASN A 546 -19.85 22.19 -8.85
N ILE A 547 -19.61 21.65 -7.65
CA ILE A 547 -20.47 20.65 -7.02
C ILE A 547 -21.07 21.20 -5.73
N GLU A 548 -22.19 20.63 -5.31
CA GLU A 548 -22.75 20.92 -4.00
C GLU A 548 -21.85 20.31 -2.91
N CYS A 549 -21.09 21.18 -2.24
CA CYS A 549 -20.26 20.86 -1.08
C CYS A 549 -20.66 21.81 0.04
N ASP A 550 -20.98 21.26 1.22
CA ASP A 550 -21.24 22.09 2.38
C ASP A 550 -19.97 22.82 2.85
N VAL A 551 -20.16 23.92 3.57
CA VAL A 551 -19.07 24.83 3.96
C VAL A 551 -18.08 24.15 4.89
N GLU A 552 -18.55 23.33 5.81
CA GLU A 552 -17.70 22.62 6.77
C GLU A 552 -16.77 21.64 6.05
N THR A 553 -17.32 20.79 5.19
CA THR A 553 -16.54 19.91 4.31
C THR A 553 -15.56 20.69 3.44
N ARG A 554 -15.98 21.82 2.85
CA ARG A 554 -15.11 22.65 2.01
C ARG A 554 -13.91 23.18 2.81
N CYS A 555 -14.13 23.64 4.03
CA CYS A 555 -13.08 24.10 4.95
C CYS A 555 -12.12 22.96 5.33
N THR A 556 -12.63 21.79 5.71
CA THR A 556 -11.81 20.60 6.01
C THR A 556 -10.92 20.23 4.83
N VAL A 557 -11.52 20.05 3.65
CA VAL A 557 -10.79 19.70 2.43
C VAL A 557 -9.76 20.76 2.06
N GLN A 558 -10.07 22.05 2.23
CA GLN A 558 -9.12 23.12 1.93
C GLN A 558 -7.85 23.05 2.80
N GLN A 559 -7.97 22.69 4.08
CA GLN A 559 -6.82 22.50 4.97
C GLN A 559 -5.95 21.32 4.51
N TYR A 560 -6.57 20.21 4.10
CA TYR A 560 -5.86 19.06 3.53
C TYR A 560 -5.12 19.41 2.23
N LEU A 561 -5.78 20.13 1.32
CA LEU A 561 -5.16 20.56 0.06
C LEU A 561 -3.99 21.53 0.32
N GLN A 562 -4.06 22.37 1.35
CA GLN A 562 -2.96 23.24 1.75
C GLN A 562 -1.73 22.45 2.21
N LEU A 563 -1.89 21.40 3.01
CA LEU A 563 -0.77 20.52 3.39
C LEU A 563 -0.05 19.98 2.15
N ILE A 564 -0.81 19.42 1.22
CA ILE A 564 -0.29 18.79 -0.01
C ILE A 564 0.40 19.83 -0.91
N ALA A 565 -0.23 20.99 -1.12
CA ALA A 565 0.32 22.07 -1.92
C ALA A 565 1.63 22.64 -1.35
N LYS A 566 1.68 22.81 -0.03
CA LYS A 566 2.84 23.34 0.68
C LYS A 566 4.00 22.35 0.75
N ARG A 567 3.72 21.05 0.88
CA ARG A 567 4.74 20.00 0.73
C ARG A 567 5.29 19.94 -0.68
N ALA A 568 4.42 20.00 -1.69
CA ALA A 568 4.85 19.97 -3.08
C ALA A 568 5.69 21.20 -3.48
N SER A 569 5.52 22.35 -2.83
CA SER A 569 6.29 23.58 -3.09
C SER A 569 7.54 23.74 -2.22
N GLY A 570 7.72 22.89 -1.21
CA GLY A 570 8.81 22.99 -0.23
C GLY A 570 8.59 24.06 0.84
N GLU A 571 7.39 24.65 0.94
CA GLU A 571 7.03 25.50 2.09
C GLU A 571 6.91 24.66 3.37
N LEU A 572 6.45 23.41 3.25
CA LEU A 572 6.46 22.42 4.32
C LEU A 572 7.35 21.23 3.95
N LYS A 573 7.98 20.64 4.96
CA LYS A 573 8.82 19.45 4.79
C LYS A 573 7.95 18.20 4.65
N THR A 574 8.49 17.21 3.95
CA THR A 574 8.04 15.82 4.11
C THR A 574 8.49 15.31 5.48
N THR A 575 7.83 14.26 5.97
CA THR A 575 8.20 13.58 7.21
C THR A 575 9.65 13.11 7.15
N ALA A 576 10.11 12.58 6.00
CA ALA A 576 11.49 12.16 5.82
C ALA A 576 12.49 13.33 5.96
N CYS A 577 12.23 14.46 5.31
CA CYS A 577 13.07 15.66 5.42
C CYS A 577 13.11 16.19 6.86
N TRP A 578 11.95 16.24 7.54
CA TRP A 578 11.89 16.67 8.94
C TRP A 578 12.66 15.73 9.89
N ILE A 579 12.56 14.41 9.71
CA ILE A 579 13.35 13.43 10.49
C ILE A 579 14.85 13.64 10.27
N ARG A 580 15.30 13.89 9.03
CA ARG A 580 16.72 14.16 8.74
C ARG A 580 17.20 15.41 9.45
N ASP A 581 16.43 16.48 9.39
CA ASP A 581 16.77 17.74 10.06
C ASP A 581 16.81 17.56 11.59
N PHE A 582 15.88 16.77 12.15
CA PHE A 582 15.90 16.43 13.56
C PHE A 582 17.20 15.71 13.95
N VAL A 583 17.59 14.68 13.20
CA VAL A 583 18.84 13.95 13.46
C VAL A 583 20.06 14.86 13.29
N ALA A 584 20.12 15.63 12.21
CA ALA A 584 21.23 16.53 11.93
C ALA A 584 21.43 17.61 13.01
N ALA A 585 20.35 18.09 13.62
CA ALA A 585 20.37 19.07 14.70
C ALA A 585 20.58 18.45 16.09
N HIS A 586 20.52 17.12 16.23
CA HIS A 586 20.58 16.46 17.52
C HIS A 586 22.00 16.56 18.14
N PRO A 587 22.14 16.93 19.43
CA PRO A 587 23.46 17.14 20.05
C PRO A 587 24.40 15.91 20.02
N GLU A 588 23.83 14.71 20.06
CA GLU A 588 24.61 13.45 19.98
C GLU A 588 24.92 12.99 18.55
N TYR A 589 24.41 13.67 17.53
CA TYR A 589 24.69 13.27 16.15
C TYR A 589 26.11 13.63 15.76
N ASN A 590 26.91 12.62 15.41
CA ASN A 590 28.34 12.79 15.18
C ASN A 590 28.71 13.13 13.73
N LYS A 591 27.71 13.34 12.87
CA LYS A 591 27.85 13.49 11.41
C LYS A 591 28.44 12.26 10.72
N ASP A 592 28.14 11.08 11.26
CA ASP A 592 28.62 9.77 10.80
C ASP A 592 27.50 8.92 10.20
N SER A 593 26.31 9.51 10.02
CA SER A 593 25.08 8.83 9.61
C SER A 593 24.51 7.84 10.61
N VAL A 594 25.03 7.77 11.84
CA VAL A 594 24.52 6.87 12.89
C VAL A 594 23.40 7.52 13.69
N VAL A 595 22.33 6.77 13.92
CA VAL A 595 21.19 7.13 14.78
C VAL A 595 21.28 6.31 16.06
N SER A 596 21.79 6.94 17.13
CA SER A 596 21.97 6.32 18.46
C SER A 596 20.63 6.00 19.15
N GLU A 597 20.68 5.26 20.26
CA GLU A 597 19.47 4.92 21.05
C GLU A 597 18.80 6.21 21.54
N ARG A 598 19.62 7.15 22.00
CA ARG A 598 19.17 8.45 22.48
C ARG A 598 18.53 9.28 21.37
N ILE A 599 19.16 9.37 20.19
CA ILE A 599 18.58 10.10 19.04
C ILE A 599 17.22 9.50 18.68
N ALA A 600 17.13 8.16 18.60
CA ALA A 600 15.87 7.48 18.30
C ALA A 600 14.81 7.73 19.39
N TYR A 601 15.19 7.73 20.67
CA TYR A 601 14.28 8.03 21.77
C TYR A 601 13.74 9.45 21.70
N ASP A 602 14.60 10.46 21.56
CA ASP A 602 14.16 11.86 21.49
C ASP A 602 13.29 12.10 20.25
N LEU A 603 13.64 11.49 19.12
CA LEU A 603 12.84 11.54 17.90
C LEU A 603 11.45 10.95 18.12
N LEU A 604 11.35 9.72 18.60
CA LEU A 604 10.05 9.06 18.77
C LEU A 604 9.22 9.71 19.89
N LYS A 605 9.85 10.30 20.91
CA LYS A 605 9.13 11.09 21.93
C LYS A 605 8.50 12.33 21.31
N LYS A 606 9.23 13.04 20.44
CA LYS A 606 8.70 14.18 19.69
C LYS A 606 7.59 13.77 18.72
N ILE A 607 7.74 12.64 18.03
CA ILE A 607 6.70 12.08 17.14
C ILE A 607 5.44 11.70 17.94
N SER A 608 5.60 11.11 19.13
CA SER A 608 4.48 10.78 20.02
C SER A 608 3.69 12.04 20.40
N GLN A 609 4.38 13.10 20.84
CA GLN A 609 3.77 14.39 21.15
C GLN A 609 3.05 15.00 19.94
N LEU A 610 3.63 14.88 18.73
CA LEU A 610 3.00 15.34 17.49
C LEU A 610 1.73 14.57 17.17
N SER A 611 1.77 13.25 17.28
CA SER A 611 0.61 12.39 17.00
C SER A 611 -0.58 12.64 17.94
N ARG A 612 -0.30 13.19 19.13
CA ARG A 612 -1.28 13.60 20.14
C ARG A 612 -1.64 15.09 20.10
N GLU A 613 -1.07 15.84 19.15
CA GLU A 613 -1.28 17.28 19.01
C GLU A 613 -0.87 18.08 20.25
N GLU A 614 0.09 17.57 21.03
CA GLU A 614 0.62 18.22 22.24
C GLU A 614 1.65 19.30 21.90
N VAL A 615 2.22 19.25 20.69
CA VAL A 615 3.23 20.19 20.20
C VAL A 615 2.95 20.58 18.76
N GLU A 616 3.24 21.84 18.43
CA GLU A 616 3.18 22.35 17.06
C GLU A 616 4.55 22.23 16.37
N GLU A 617 4.55 21.88 15.08
CA GLU A 617 5.74 21.88 14.22
C GLU A 617 5.42 22.61 12.90
N PRO A 618 5.52 23.95 12.87
CA PRO A 618 5.11 24.75 11.70
C PRO A 618 5.88 24.47 10.41
N GLY A 619 7.06 23.82 10.51
CA GLY A 619 7.84 23.37 9.35
C GLY A 619 7.38 22.03 8.76
N LEU A 620 6.53 21.29 9.47
CA LEU A 620 6.01 19.97 9.06
C LEU A 620 4.51 20.01 8.76
N LEU A 621 3.75 20.78 9.54
CA LEU A 621 2.29 20.90 9.47
C LEU A 621 1.87 22.36 9.27
N PRO A 622 0.82 22.64 8.47
CA PRO A 622 0.19 23.95 8.47
C PRO A 622 -0.55 24.16 9.79
N GLY A 623 -0.75 25.43 10.16
CA GLY A 623 -1.75 25.77 11.17
C GLY A 623 -3.13 25.29 10.69
N HIS A 624 -3.74 24.38 11.45
CA HIS A 624 -5.01 23.75 11.09
C HIS A 624 -5.87 23.55 12.34
N GLN A 625 -7.16 23.40 12.13
CA GLN A 625 -8.14 23.07 13.15
C GLN A 625 -9.02 21.95 12.60
N THR A 626 -9.11 20.84 13.33
CA THR A 626 -9.98 19.73 12.92
C THR A 626 -11.43 20.18 12.91
N LEU A 627 -12.07 20.02 11.76
CA LEU A 627 -13.51 20.18 11.54
C LEU A 627 -14.14 18.81 11.18
N SER A 628 -13.40 17.73 11.43
CA SER A 628 -13.86 16.37 11.21
C SER A 628 -14.89 15.98 12.28
N ALA A 629 -15.83 15.11 11.91
CA ALA A 629 -16.93 14.69 12.76
C ALA A 629 -17.12 13.17 12.72
N ASP A 630 -17.60 12.58 13.81
CA ASP A 630 -17.88 11.14 13.88
C ASP A 630 -19.11 10.72 13.06
N THR A 631 -19.95 11.66 12.64
CA THR A 631 -21.17 11.42 11.88
C THR A 631 -21.39 12.49 10.81
N ILE A 632 -22.09 12.12 9.73
CA ILE A 632 -22.57 13.10 8.75
C ILE A 632 -23.80 13.83 9.31
N PRO A 633 -24.08 15.08 8.87
CA PRO A 633 -25.25 15.81 9.33
C PRO A 633 -26.55 15.03 9.15
N ALA A 634 -27.42 15.02 10.18
CA ALA A 634 -28.64 14.20 10.20
C ALA A 634 -29.56 14.46 8.99
N ALA A 635 -29.66 15.72 8.54
CA ALA A 635 -30.44 16.07 7.35
C ALA A 635 -29.88 15.40 6.07
N VAL A 636 -28.56 15.31 5.94
CA VAL A 636 -27.87 14.66 4.81
C VAL A 636 -28.09 13.14 4.88
N SER A 637 -27.95 12.55 6.07
CA SER A 637 -28.22 11.12 6.29
C SER A 637 -29.67 10.74 5.94
N LEU A 638 -30.64 11.56 6.35
CA LEU A 638 -32.06 11.34 6.03
C LEU A 638 -32.32 11.41 4.52
N ALA A 639 -31.70 12.38 3.83
CA ALA A 639 -31.82 12.51 2.37
C ALA A 639 -31.20 11.32 1.64
N GLU A 640 -30.02 10.87 2.07
CA GLU A 640 -29.34 9.69 1.51
C GLU A 640 -30.17 8.42 1.70
N ASN A 641 -30.68 8.19 2.92
CA ASN A 641 -31.54 7.05 3.22
C ASN A 641 -32.83 7.06 2.39
N TYR A 642 -33.42 8.24 2.19
CA TYR A 642 -34.60 8.40 1.34
C TYR A 642 -34.33 8.03 -0.12
N LEU A 643 -33.17 8.45 -0.68
CA LEU A 643 -32.76 8.14 -2.05
C LEU A 643 -32.41 6.65 -2.22
N ASN A 644 -31.71 6.07 -1.25
CA ASN A 644 -31.35 4.65 -1.25
C ASN A 644 -32.58 3.75 -1.18
N ASN A 645 -33.58 4.13 -0.37
CA ASN A 645 -34.86 3.39 -0.26
C ASN A 645 -35.77 3.51 -1.50
N ARG A 646 -35.54 4.48 -2.38
CA ARG A 646 -36.27 4.66 -3.64
C ARG A 646 -35.59 4.05 -4.87
N SER A 647 -34.34 3.63 -4.75
CA SER A 647 -33.67 2.92 -5.83
C SER A 647 -34.29 1.52 -5.96
N PRO A 648 -34.76 1.10 -7.16
CA PRO A 648 -35.39 -0.20 -7.35
C PRO A 648 -34.33 -1.31 -7.28
N MET A 649 -33.92 -1.67 -6.07
CA MET A 649 -33.01 -2.79 -5.80
C MET A 649 -33.53 -3.74 -4.70
N SER A 650 -34.72 -3.50 -4.12
CA SER A 650 -35.26 -4.36 -3.06
C SER A 650 -36.54 -5.15 -3.42
N SER A 651 -37.09 -5.02 -4.63
CA SER A 651 -38.39 -5.65 -4.97
C SER A 651 -38.32 -6.93 -5.83
N VAL A 652 -37.20 -7.66 -5.88
CA VAL A 652 -37.13 -8.98 -6.57
C VAL A 652 -36.95 -10.14 -5.58
N ALA A 653 -37.37 -9.97 -4.33
CA ALA A 653 -37.33 -11.04 -3.32
C ALA A 653 -38.60 -11.08 -2.45
N SER A 654 -39.78 -11.07 -3.06
CA SER A 654 -41.04 -11.50 -2.39
C SER A 654 -42.24 -11.48 -3.35
N ALA A 655 -42.23 -12.33 -4.38
CA ALA A 655 -43.45 -12.63 -5.13
C ALA A 655 -43.43 -14.09 -5.59
N ASN A 656 -43.44 -15.01 -4.63
CA ASN A 656 -43.88 -16.40 -4.84
C ASN A 656 -44.59 -16.85 -3.56
N SER A 657 -45.82 -16.37 -3.39
CA SER A 657 -46.78 -16.98 -2.47
C SER A 657 -48.15 -16.97 -3.12
N GLU A 658 -48.63 -18.19 -3.39
CA GLU A 658 -50.04 -18.59 -3.41
C GLU A 658 -50.92 -18.07 -4.57
N LEU A 659 -51.06 -18.90 -5.60
CA LEU A 659 -52.31 -19.01 -6.35
C LEU A 659 -53.07 -20.24 -5.83
N PRO A 660 -54.26 -20.08 -5.22
CA PRO A 660 -55.09 -21.21 -4.83
C PRO A 660 -55.77 -21.81 -6.07
N THR A 661 -55.62 -23.11 -6.24
CA THR A 661 -56.39 -23.92 -7.18
C THR A 661 -57.87 -23.88 -6.81
N ALA A 662 -58.70 -23.33 -7.69
CA ALA A 662 -60.14 -23.57 -7.70
C ALA A 662 -60.50 -24.36 -8.96
N SER A 663 -61.20 -25.46 -8.71
CA SER A 663 -61.74 -26.45 -9.64
C SER A 663 -62.62 -25.88 -10.76
N ASN A 664 -62.40 -26.40 -11.98
CA ASN A 664 -63.39 -27.14 -12.75
C ASN A 664 -62.70 -28.07 -13.75
#